data_AF-A0A2U3E2Q6-F1
#
_entry.id   AF-A0A2U3E2Q6-F1
#
_cell.length_a   1.000
_cell.length_b   1.000
_cell.length_c   1.000
_cell.angle_alpha   90.00
_cell.angle_beta   90.00
_cell.angle_gamma   90.00
#
_symmetry.space_group_name_H-M   'P 1'
#
loop_
_entity.id
_entity.type
_entity.pdbx_description
1 polymer ?
#
loop_
_entity_poly.entity_id
_entity_poly.type
_entity_poly.pdbx_seq_one_letter_code
_entity_poly.pdbx_strand_id
1 'polypeptide(L)'
;MASTLASQLRGVTQHLDTIPSDIRDAILDAKRDIETSFDPQTAIQVGSRLPEFELPDASGKLVSSSSLLAKGPILITFYRGEWCPFCNLALRAFQQRLDDITCKGVMFVAISPQLPDTSLTTAEKNELSFPVLSDAGNGLARRLGIVWKQPDTLRPVFEMLGGGLEAKNGDNSLEVPVPTTLLVDRTGTVRNVHTEPDYFQRLDPEVALNWIEAFGCDLPHRLVPLAFVLLRNVKVPGICLTWESRPRRKTRMVANTFAFGPSAGFSMSAAAHTLQLATHTTSAVGIVYGHEREAGIQPWVSQCPARAMVRARQSYNLKASGAPVCLVVQQVHRRKQRLTKMLWSTLFTSVLAGLASALPAPEVPTTSSTWNPRLILYFQTTHDRNGRPISMLPLVKEKGIAMSDLYICSFHVNAGGVIHLNDYPPSDPRFLTLWNETMIMKEAGVRIMGMVGGAASGSFTKETLDGDTATFEHYYGQLRDVIRQFELQGMDLDIEQHMSQEGAYRLIERLHKDFGDDFVITMAPVADSLIGPDSFGDLNYTAIESGLGREIDWYNAQFYSGFGNMSTPDDYLRIIDYGWKPYKVVIGQLTSPANGWPYVPYDQLNATIVTLRDKLHHRIGGIFGWEYFNSLPGGEAKPWEWAQVMTQILRPGMVPKMPISRTLAAKLDKAYEESTAHLARIASAASKTVNYLAMVDS
;
A
#
# COMPACT_ATOMS: atom_id res chain seq x y z
N MET A 1 10.19 10.73 -7.14
CA MET A 1 10.08 9.96 -8.39
C MET A 1 9.58 8.59 -7.98
N ALA A 2 8.60 8.03 -8.66
CA ALA A 2 8.12 6.67 -8.36
C ALA A 2 9.27 5.65 -8.44
N SER A 3 9.22 4.61 -7.61
CA SER A 3 10.20 3.51 -7.64
C SER A 3 10.05 2.71 -8.93
N THR A 4 11.08 2.66 -9.78
CA THR A 4 11.04 1.80 -10.97
C THR A 4 11.06 0.33 -10.57
N LEU A 5 10.55 -0.57 -11.42
CA LEU A 5 10.59 -2.02 -11.18
C LEU A 5 12.03 -2.48 -10.88
N ALA A 6 13.01 -2.00 -11.66
CA ALA A 6 14.42 -2.28 -11.41
C ALA A 6 14.93 -1.82 -10.03
N SER A 7 14.35 -0.78 -9.42
CA SER A 7 14.67 -0.36 -8.05
C SER A 7 14.02 -1.25 -6.99
N GLN A 8 12.78 -1.69 -7.22
CA GLN A 8 12.06 -2.59 -6.32
C GLN A 8 12.70 -3.99 -6.30
N LEU A 9 13.06 -4.54 -7.48
CA LEU A 9 13.78 -5.82 -7.59
C LEU A 9 15.14 -5.77 -6.88
N ARG A 10 15.86 -4.64 -6.95
CA ARG A 10 17.11 -4.45 -6.16
C ARG A 10 16.86 -4.45 -4.65
N GLY A 11 15.73 -3.93 -4.19
CA GLY A 11 15.34 -4.00 -2.77
C GLY A 11 15.20 -5.44 -2.28
N VAL A 12 14.53 -6.29 -3.08
CA VAL A 12 14.43 -7.75 -2.80
C VAL A 12 15.82 -8.39 -2.77
N THR A 13 16.70 -8.07 -3.71
CA THR A 13 18.08 -8.59 -3.73
C THR A 13 18.89 -8.14 -2.51
N GLN A 14 18.72 -6.91 -2.03
CA GLN A 14 19.38 -6.42 -0.81
C GLN A 14 18.90 -7.16 0.46
N HIS A 15 17.64 -7.58 0.50
CA HIS A 15 17.10 -8.37 1.61
C HIS A 15 17.62 -9.83 1.62
N LEU A 16 18.35 -10.28 0.59
CA LEU A 16 19.05 -11.58 0.62
C LEU A 16 20.26 -11.57 1.56
N ASP A 17 20.81 -10.40 1.91
CA ASP A 17 21.92 -10.30 2.86
C ASP A 17 21.47 -10.49 4.33
N THR A 18 20.16 -10.42 4.61
CA THR A 18 19.59 -10.51 5.97
C THR A 18 18.98 -11.87 6.31
N ILE A 19 18.94 -12.82 5.37
CA ILE A 19 18.44 -14.19 5.60
C ILE A 19 19.59 -15.16 5.93
N PRO A 20 19.32 -16.34 6.53
CA PRO A 20 20.35 -17.33 6.85
C PRO A 20 21.23 -17.69 5.65
N SER A 21 22.54 -17.84 5.89
CA SER A 21 23.52 -17.98 4.81
C SER A 21 23.31 -19.22 3.95
N ASP A 22 22.88 -20.33 4.55
CA ASP A 22 22.52 -21.57 3.84
C ASP A 22 21.34 -21.36 2.87
N ILE A 23 20.31 -20.62 3.28
CA ILE A 23 19.16 -20.25 2.44
C ILE A 23 19.58 -19.26 1.34
N ARG A 24 20.33 -18.22 1.68
CA ARG A 24 20.86 -17.24 0.72
C ARG A 24 21.74 -17.92 -0.33
N ASP A 25 22.67 -18.74 0.11
CA ASP A 25 23.66 -19.36 -0.78
C ASP A 25 22.97 -20.39 -1.68
N ALA A 26 21.95 -21.13 -1.21
CA ALA A 26 21.10 -21.97 -2.06
C ALA A 26 20.35 -21.18 -3.15
N ILE A 27 19.83 -19.99 -2.83
CA ILE A 27 19.18 -19.09 -3.82
C ILE A 27 20.22 -18.57 -4.84
N LEU A 28 21.42 -18.18 -4.39
CA LEU A 28 22.48 -17.67 -5.26
C LEU A 28 23.15 -18.77 -6.10
N ASP A 29 23.22 -20.00 -5.60
CA ASP A 29 23.63 -21.19 -6.36
C ASP A 29 22.59 -21.51 -7.43
N ALA A 30 21.29 -21.53 -7.09
CA ALA A 30 20.23 -21.79 -8.04
C ALA A 30 20.12 -20.72 -9.14
N LYS A 31 20.42 -19.44 -8.83
CA LYS A 31 20.58 -18.36 -9.82
C LYS A 31 21.71 -18.66 -10.80
N ARG A 32 22.89 -19.04 -10.30
CA ARG A 32 24.05 -19.40 -11.14
C ARG A 32 23.80 -20.66 -11.97
N ASP A 33 23.04 -21.62 -11.43
CA ASP A 33 22.66 -22.85 -12.12
C ASP A 33 21.76 -22.56 -13.33
N ILE A 34 20.67 -21.78 -13.20
CA ILE A 34 19.85 -21.42 -14.36
C ILE A 34 20.63 -20.60 -15.40
N GLU A 35 21.47 -19.66 -14.98
CA GLU A 35 22.29 -18.82 -15.87
C GLU A 35 23.31 -19.61 -16.70
N THR A 36 23.66 -20.82 -16.26
CA THR A 36 24.65 -21.68 -16.92
C THR A 36 24.06 -22.93 -17.57
N SER A 37 22.89 -23.40 -17.12
CA SER A 37 22.23 -24.61 -17.61
C SER A 37 21.10 -24.36 -18.61
N PHE A 38 20.45 -23.20 -18.57
CA PHE A 38 19.38 -22.85 -19.50
C PHE A 38 19.93 -22.16 -20.76
N ASP A 39 19.55 -22.66 -21.94
CA ASP A 39 19.89 -22.05 -23.23
C ASP A 39 18.68 -21.27 -23.79
N PRO A 40 18.71 -19.92 -23.82
CA PRO A 40 17.64 -19.10 -24.39
C PRO A 40 17.37 -19.33 -25.88
N GLN A 41 18.26 -20.01 -26.62
CA GLN A 41 18.00 -20.40 -28.02
C GLN A 41 17.00 -21.56 -28.13
N THR A 42 16.80 -22.33 -27.05
CA THR A 42 15.81 -23.42 -26.99
C THR A 42 14.39 -22.92 -26.69
N ALA A 43 14.26 -21.70 -26.19
CA ALA A 43 12.97 -21.02 -25.98
C ALA A 43 12.33 -20.59 -27.31
N ILE A 44 11.03 -20.27 -27.27
CA ILE A 44 10.29 -19.74 -28.42
C ILE A 44 10.93 -18.45 -28.95
N GLN A 45 11.07 -18.37 -30.28
CA GLN A 45 11.74 -17.25 -30.95
C GLN A 45 10.75 -16.32 -31.67
N VAL A 46 11.21 -15.11 -31.99
CA VAL A 46 10.45 -14.17 -32.84
C VAL A 46 10.17 -14.80 -34.21
N GLY A 47 8.93 -14.67 -34.69
CA GLY A 47 8.45 -15.29 -35.92
C GLY A 47 7.82 -16.68 -35.74
N SER A 48 8.03 -17.34 -34.59
CA SER A 48 7.34 -18.60 -34.27
C SER A 48 5.83 -18.42 -34.10
N ARG A 49 5.09 -19.51 -34.28
CA ARG A 49 3.67 -19.58 -33.91
C ARG A 49 3.52 -19.87 -32.43
N LEU A 50 2.63 -19.15 -31.76
CA LEU A 50 2.22 -19.47 -30.40
C LEU A 50 1.48 -20.83 -30.42
N PRO A 51 1.89 -21.85 -29.65
CA PRO A 51 1.16 -23.10 -29.53
C PRO A 51 -0.26 -22.86 -28.99
N GLU A 52 -1.25 -23.54 -29.56
CA GLU A 52 -2.62 -23.44 -29.04
C GLU A 52 -2.71 -23.97 -27.61
N PHE A 53 -3.46 -23.25 -26.78
CA PHE A 53 -3.70 -23.62 -25.39
C PHE A 53 -5.14 -23.30 -25.00
N GLU A 54 -5.61 -24.03 -24.00
CA GLU A 54 -6.83 -23.77 -23.24
C GLU A 54 -6.47 -24.07 -21.78
N LEU A 55 -6.45 -23.03 -20.94
CA LEU A 55 -6.00 -23.11 -19.55
C LEU A 55 -7.09 -22.52 -18.63
N PRO A 56 -7.31 -23.07 -17.43
CA PRO A 56 -8.22 -22.48 -16.46
C PRO A 56 -7.66 -21.17 -15.92
N ASP A 57 -8.52 -20.16 -15.79
CA ASP A 57 -8.28 -18.98 -14.96
C ASP A 57 -8.47 -19.30 -13.46
N ALA A 58 -8.25 -18.31 -12.61
CA ALA A 58 -8.41 -18.44 -11.16
C ALA A 58 -9.85 -18.81 -10.69
N SER A 59 -10.87 -18.68 -11.55
CA SER A 59 -12.24 -19.15 -11.30
C SER A 59 -12.50 -20.59 -11.78
N GLY A 60 -11.49 -21.24 -12.38
CA GLY A 60 -11.60 -22.55 -13.03
C GLY A 60 -12.21 -22.48 -14.43
N LYS A 61 -12.47 -21.29 -14.97
CA LYS A 61 -13.03 -21.11 -16.31
C LYS A 61 -11.94 -21.20 -17.36
N LEU A 62 -12.18 -21.99 -18.39
CA LEU A 62 -11.23 -22.19 -19.48
C LEU A 62 -11.11 -20.93 -20.36
N VAL A 63 -9.87 -20.52 -20.61
CA VAL A 63 -9.47 -19.42 -21.50
C VAL A 63 -8.56 -19.99 -22.58
N SER A 64 -8.99 -19.88 -23.84
CA SER A 64 -8.21 -20.35 -25.00
C SER A 64 -7.41 -19.24 -25.66
N SER A 65 -6.25 -19.58 -26.23
CA SER A 65 -5.45 -18.64 -27.02
C SER A 65 -6.23 -18.03 -28.18
N SER A 66 -7.11 -18.79 -28.83
CA SER A 66 -8.00 -18.31 -29.89
C SER A 66 -9.03 -17.28 -29.39
N SER A 67 -9.59 -17.45 -28.19
CA SER A 67 -10.52 -16.48 -27.60
C SER A 67 -9.85 -15.15 -27.21
N LEU A 68 -8.55 -15.17 -26.94
CA LEU A 68 -7.73 -13.99 -26.66
C LEU A 68 -7.33 -13.28 -27.97
N LEU A 69 -6.83 -14.03 -28.96
CA LEU A 69 -6.46 -13.50 -30.29
C LEU A 69 -7.64 -12.85 -31.03
N ALA A 70 -8.86 -13.34 -30.81
CA ALA A 70 -10.08 -12.76 -31.35
C ALA A 70 -10.37 -11.33 -30.82
N LYS A 71 -9.83 -10.95 -29.65
CA LYS A 71 -9.96 -9.61 -29.07
C LYS A 71 -8.83 -8.69 -29.53
N GLY A 72 -7.59 -9.18 -29.55
CA GLY A 72 -6.41 -8.35 -29.79
C GLY A 72 -5.11 -9.15 -29.95
N PRO A 73 -3.98 -8.47 -30.24
CA PRO A 73 -2.67 -9.00 -29.91
C PRO A 73 -2.61 -9.37 -28.41
N ILE A 74 -1.76 -10.31 -28.03
CA ILE A 74 -1.62 -10.76 -26.64
C ILE A 74 -0.21 -10.46 -26.16
N LEU A 75 -0.10 -9.79 -25.01
CA LEU A 75 1.12 -9.69 -24.23
C LEU A 75 1.02 -10.73 -23.10
N ILE A 76 1.81 -11.80 -23.18
CA ILE A 76 1.79 -12.93 -22.24
C ILE A 76 3.02 -12.85 -21.34
N THR A 77 2.86 -12.95 -20.03
CA THR A 77 3.98 -13.11 -19.09
C THR A 77 3.92 -14.44 -18.33
N PHE A 78 5.01 -15.20 -18.35
CA PHE A 78 5.17 -16.44 -17.60
C PHE A 78 5.92 -16.15 -16.31
N TYR A 79 5.36 -16.60 -15.19
CA TYR A 79 5.91 -16.38 -13.85
C TYR A 79 5.92 -17.68 -13.03
N ARG A 80 6.79 -17.74 -12.02
CA ARG A 80 7.09 -18.98 -11.27
C ARG A 80 5.97 -19.41 -10.30
N GLY A 81 5.12 -18.46 -9.94
CA GLY A 81 4.10 -18.56 -8.89
C GLY A 81 4.13 -17.36 -7.94
N GLU A 82 3.07 -17.20 -7.19
CA GLU A 82 2.80 -16.12 -6.21
C GLU A 82 3.80 -16.12 -5.05
N TRP A 83 4.34 -17.28 -4.69
CA TRP A 83 5.40 -17.44 -3.70
C TRP A 83 6.73 -16.76 -4.10
N CYS A 84 6.87 -16.28 -5.33
CA CYS A 84 8.09 -15.67 -5.83
C CYS A 84 8.02 -14.13 -5.75
N PRO A 85 8.77 -13.45 -4.85
CA PRO A 85 8.64 -12.01 -4.62
C PRO A 85 8.95 -11.17 -5.87
N PHE A 86 9.94 -11.60 -6.67
CA PHE A 86 10.29 -10.97 -7.96
C PHE A 86 9.17 -11.07 -9.01
N CYS A 87 8.30 -12.09 -8.92
CA CYS A 87 7.14 -12.22 -9.81
C CYS A 87 6.02 -11.24 -9.40
N ASN A 88 5.74 -11.12 -8.10
CA ASN A 88 4.66 -10.25 -7.61
C ASN A 88 4.95 -8.78 -7.91
N LEU A 89 6.21 -8.34 -7.76
CA LEU A 89 6.63 -7.00 -8.18
C LEU A 89 6.43 -6.76 -9.68
N ALA A 90 6.76 -7.73 -10.53
CA ALA A 90 6.56 -7.60 -11.97
C ALA A 90 5.08 -7.52 -12.35
N LEU A 91 4.25 -8.40 -11.78
CA LEU A 91 2.80 -8.41 -12.03
C LEU A 91 2.14 -7.11 -11.58
N ARG A 92 2.53 -6.57 -10.40
CA ARG A 92 2.10 -5.24 -9.92
C ARG A 92 2.56 -4.11 -10.84
N ALA A 93 3.79 -4.13 -11.33
CA ALA A 93 4.29 -3.13 -12.27
C ALA A 93 3.56 -3.17 -13.63
N PHE A 94 3.15 -4.35 -14.10
CA PHE A 94 2.27 -4.49 -15.27
C PHE A 94 0.83 -4.04 -14.98
N GLN A 95 0.27 -4.35 -13.81
CA GLN A 95 -1.05 -3.86 -13.38
C GLN A 95 -1.11 -2.33 -13.39
N GLN A 96 -0.07 -1.65 -12.88
CA GLN A 96 0.05 -0.19 -12.91
C GLN A 96 0.05 0.42 -14.33
N ARG A 97 0.34 -0.38 -15.36
CA ARG A 97 0.38 0.04 -16.78
C ARG A 97 -0.68 -0.66 -17.64
N LEU A 98 -1.66 -1.31 -17.02
CA LEU A 98 -2.68 -2.06 -17.73
C LEU A 98 -3.54 -1.18 -18.62
N ASP A 99 -3.86 0.05 -18.21
CA ASP A 99 -4.61 1.02 -19.02
C ASP A 99 -3.83 1.42 -20.29
N ASP A 100 -2.52 1.64 -20.19
CA ASP A 100 -1.65 1.93 -21.33
C ASP A 100 -1.59 0.73 -22.31
N ILE A 101 -1.58 -0.50 -21.79
CA ILE A 101 -1.57 -1.74 -22.59
C ILE A 101 -2.94 -1.97 -23.26
N THR A 102 -4.03 -1.80 -22.51
CA THR A 102 -5.38 -2.08 -22.98
C THR A 102 -5.93 -1.00 -23.91
N CYS A 103 -5.52 0.28 -23.78
CA CYS A 103 -5.84 1.31 -24.78
C CYS A 103 -5.41 0.84 -26.17
N LYS A 104 -4.26 0.17 -26.28
CA LYS A 104 -3.65 -0.30 -27.53
C LYS A 104 -4.39 -1.48 -28.18
N GLY A 105 -5.51 -1.92 -27.57
CA GLY A 105 -6.23 -3.11 -27.97
C GLY A 105 -5.45 -4.41 -27.73
N VAL A 106 -4.46 -4.38 -26.83
CA VAL A 106 -3.62 -5.53 -26.48
C VAL A 106 -4.16 -6.20 -25.22
N MET A 107 -4.32 -7.52 -25.28
CA MET A 107 -4.73 -8.34 -24.14
C MET A 107 -3.50 -8.69 -23.31
N PHE A 108 -3.44 -8.27 -22.05
CA PHE A 108 -2.42 -8.77 -21.11
C PHE A 108 -2.89 -10.07 -20.44
N VAL A 109 -1.98 -11.04 -20.24
CA VAL A 109 -2.26 -12.33 -19.60
C VAL A 109 -1.03 -12.80 -18.82
N ALA A 110 -1.23 -13.31 -17.60
CA ALA A 110 -0.18 -13.96 -16.81
C ALA A 110 -0.42 -15.47 -16.73
N ILE A 111 0.65 -16.27 -16.74
CA ILE A 111 0.58 -17.75 -16.72
C ILE A 111 1.63 -18.30 -15.73
N SER A 112 1.24 -19.23 -14.86
CA SER A 112 2.14 -19.96 -13.96
C SER A 112 1.72 -21.43 -13.80
N PRO A 113 2.59 -22.33 -13.29
CA PRO A 113 2.22 -23.72 -13.00
C PRO A 113 1.45 -23.88 -11.68
N GLN A 114 1.21 -22.80 -10.93
CA GLN A 114 0.47 -22.84 -9.67
C GLN A 114 -0.98 -23.27 -9.91
N LEU A 115 -1.51 -24.17 -9.08
CA LEU A 115 -2.90 -24.59 -9.14
C LEU A 115 -3.83 -23.37 -8.90
N PRO A 116 -5.04 -23.33 -9.50
CA PRO A 116 -6.01 -22.29 -9.17
C PRO A 116 -6.39 -22.40 -7.70
N ASP A 117 -6.09 -21.37 -6.90
CA ASP A 117 -6.44 -21.36 -5.49
C ASP A 117 -7.97 -21.27 -5.36
N THR A 118 -8.59 -22.28 -4.76
CA THR A 118 -10.04 -22.33 -4.57
C THR A 118 -10.50 -21.65 -3.27
N SER A 119 -9.59 -21.31 -2.36
CA SER A 119 -9.87 -20.65 -1.09
C SER A 119 -9.97 -19.12 -1.18
N LEU A 120 -9.23 -18.50 -2.12
CA LEU A 120 -9.30 -17.05 -2.36
C LEU A 120 -10.69 -16.61 -2.83
N THR A 121 -11.09 -15.43 -2.40
CA THR A 121 -12.28 -14.71 -2.85
C THR A 121 -12.17 -14.33 -4.32
N THR A 122 -13.30 -14.04 -4.96
CA THR A 122 -13.36 -13.47 -6.31
C THR A 122 -12.66 -12.10 -6.36
N ALA A 123 -12.69 -11.34 -5.26
CA ALA A 123 -11.96 -10.07 -5.12
C ALA A 123 -10.43 -10.25 -5.13
N GLU A 124 -9.89 -11.20 -4.34
CA GLU A 124 -8.44 -11.53 -4.33
C GLU A 124 -7.99 -12.13 -5.67
N LYS A 125 -8.83 -12.97 -6.30
CA LYS A 125 -8.64 -13.46 -7.67
C LYS A 125 -8.64 -12.35 -8.74
N ASN A 126 -9.10 -11.15 -8.39
CA ASN A 126 -9.16 -9.95 -9.22
C ASN A 126 -8.14 -8.86 -8.83
N GLU A 127 -7.19 -9.12 -7.91
CA GLU A 127 -6.06 -8.21 -7.61
C GLU A 127 -5.32 -7.75 -8.88
N LEU A 128 -5.32 -8.63 -9.88
CA LEU A 128 -4.84 -8.36 -11.22
C LEU A 128 -6.05 -8.27 -12.15
N SER A 129 -6.26 -7.11 -12.79
CA SER A 129 -7.41 -6.86 -13.66
C SER A 129 -7.25 -7.47 -15.07
N PHE A 130 -6.44 -8.51 -15.17
CA PHE A 130 -6.09 -9.26 -16.36
C PHE A 130 -6.09 -10.76 -16.07
N PRO A 131 -6.37 -11.64 -17.05
CA PRO A 131 -6.43 -13.08 -16.80
C PRO A 131 -5.11 -13.65 -16.27
N VAL A 132 -5.19 -14.33 -15.12
CA VAL A 132 -4.15 -15.20 -14.55
C VAL A 132 -4.56 -16.64 -14.80
N LEU A 133 -3.73 -17.39 -15.54
CA LEU A 133 -4.02 -18.76 -15.99
C LEU A 133 -3.07 -19.78 -15.36
N SER A 134 -3.60 -20.96 -15.03
CA SER A 134 -2.83 -22.09 -14.50
C SER A 134 -2.41 -23.06 -15.61
N ASP A 135 -1.10 -23.15 -15.85
CA ASP A 135 -0.44 -24.17 -16.68
C ASP A 135 0.09 -25.31 -15.81
N ALA A 136 -0.79 -25.94 -15.03
CA ALA A 136 -0.45 -27.04 -14.12
C ALA A 136 0.33 -28.15 -14.86
N GLY A 137 1.47 -28.58 -14.28
CA GLY A 137 2.41 -29.50 -14.94
C GLY A 137 3.25 -28.89 -16.07
N ASN A 138 3.27 -27.56 -16.24
CA ASN A 138 4.06 -26.79 -17.20
C ASN A 138 3.82 -27.21 -18.67
N GLY A 139 2.58 -27.56 -19.06
CA GLY A 139 2.26 -28.12 -20.37
C GLY A 139 2.44 -27.16 -21.56
N LEU A 140 2.10 -25.89 -21.41
CA LEU A 140 2.36 -24.83 -22.37
C LEU A 140 3.83 -24.38 -22.28
N ALA A 141 4.34 -24.12 -21.07
CA ALA A 141 5.73 -23.70 -20.86
C ALA A 141 6.74 -24.67 -21.50
N ARG A 142 6.50 -25.98 -21.42
CA ARG A 142 7.36 -27.01 -22.03
C ARG A 142 7.32 -27.00 -23.56
N ARG A 143 6.17 -26.68 -24.16
CA ARG A 143 6.04 -26.48 -25.63
C ARG A 143 6.68 -25.17 -26.12
N LEU A 144 6.90 -24.21 -25.21
CA LEU A 144 7.60 -22.96 -25.47
C LEU A 144 9.11 -23.04 -25.19
N GLY A 145 9.63 -24.16 -24.68
CA GLY A 145 11.06 -24.33 -24.36
C GLY A 145 11.53 -23.49 -23.16
N ILE A 146 10.62 -23.10 -22.25
CA ILE A 146 10.92 -22.20 -21.13
C ILE A 146 10.81 -22.88 -19.76
N VAL A 147 10.88 -24.21 -19.68
CA VAL A 147 10.85 -24.92 -18.38
C VAL A 147 12.26 -25.11 -17.86
N TRP A 148 12.48 -24.79 -16.59
CA TRP A 148 13.69 -25.12 -15.85
C TRP A 148 13.33 -25.94 -14.61
N LYS A 149 14.06 -27.03 -14.39
CA LYS A 149 13.98 -27.83 -13.17
C LYS A 149 14.89 -27.22 -12.12
N GLN A 150 14.31 -26.80 -11.00
CA GLN A 150 15.08 -26.20 -9.91
C GLN A 150 15.92 -27.23 -9.16
N PRO A 151 17.11 -26.84 -8.64
CA PRO A 151 17.90 -27.66 -7.74
C PRO A 151 17.12 -28.08 -6.48
N ASP A 152 17.28 -29.34 -6.04
CA ASP A 152 16.66 -29.84 -4.82
C ASP A 152 17.12 -29.07 -3.55
N THR A 153 18.24 -28.33 -3.62
CA THR A 153 18.70 -27.41 -2.56
C THR A 153 17.72 -26.27 -2.27
N LEU A 154 16.79 -25.96 -3.18
CA LEU A 154 15.74 -24.96 -2.94
C LEU A 154 14.54 -25.50 -2.14
N ARG A 155 14.43 -26.82 -1.87
CA ARG A 155 13.28 -27.36 -1.11
C ARG A 155 13.06 -26.68 0.25
N PRO A 156 14.07 -26.46 1.12
CA PRO A 156 13.89 -25.74 2.38
C PRO A 156 13.40 -24.30 2.20
N VAL A 157 13.77 -23.65 1.09
CA VAL A 157 13.34 -22.30 0.74
C VAL A 157 11.84 -22.28 0.42
N PHE A 158 11.33 -23.28 -0.30
CA PHE A 158 9.90 -23.38 -0.61
C PHE A 158 9.04 -23.76 0.60
N GLU A 159 9.57 -24.55 1.55
CA GLU A 159 8.90 -24.81 2.82
C GLU A 159 8.74 -23.51 3.64
N MET A 160 9.81 -22.71 3.72
CA MET A 160 9.81 -21.40 4.38
C MET A 160 8.85 -20.40 3.71
N LEU A 161 8.65 -20.49 2.40
CA LEU A 161 7.74 -19.65 1.61
C LEU A 161 6.30 -20.22 1.50
N GLY A 162 5.87 -20.93 2.55
CA GLY A 162 4.46 -21.30 2.75
C GLY A 162 4.06 -22.64 2.13
N GLY A 163 4.70 -23.73 2.56
CA GLY A 163 4.16 -25.10 2.42
C GLY A 163 4.70 -25.93 1.25
N GLY A 164 5.84 -25.55 0.67
CA GLY A 164 6.50 -26.33 -0.37
C GLY A 164 5.89 -26.16 -1.77
N LEU A 165 6.70 -26.39 -2.80
CA LEU A 165 6.27 -26.15 -4.19
C LEU A 165 5.27 -27.22 -4.68
N GLU A 166 5.30 -28.42 -4.10
CA GLU A 166 4.40 -29.53 -4.45
C GLU A 166 2.93 -29.23 -4.11
N ALA A 167 2.67 -28.64 -2.94
CA ALA A 167 1.33 -28.21 -2.55
C ALA A 167 0.77 -27.11 -3.46
N LYS A 168 1.65 -26.23 -3.99
CA LYS A 168 1.26 -25.09 -4.82
C LYS A 168 1.07 -25.45 -6.29
N ASN A 169 1.90 -26.35 -6.85
CA ASN A 169 1.85 -26.72 -8.28
C ASN A 169 1.10 -28.04 -8.54
N GLY A 170 0.85 -28.86 -7.51
CA GLY A 170 0.19 -30.17 -7.65
C GLY A 170 1.10 -31.30 -8.14
N ASP A 171 2.41 -31.06 -8.26
CA ASP A 171 3.41 -32.06 -8.64
C ASP A 171 4.76 -31.84 -7.94
N ASN A 172 5.57 -32.89 -7.85
CA ASN A 172 6.85 -32.88 -7.12
C ASN A 172 8.09 -32.64 -8.00
N SER A 173 7.90 -32.21 -9.26
CA SER A 173 8.98 -32.10 -10.26
C SER A 173 10.03 -31.03 -9.94
N LEU A 174 9.63 -30.01 -9.16
CA LEU A 174 10.31 -28.73 -8.98
C LEU A 174 10.50 -27.90 -10.28
N GLU A 175 9.73 -28.21 -11.33
CA GLU A 175 9.76 -27.47 -12.59
C GLU A 175 8.95 -26.16 -12.51
N VAL A 176 9.56 -25.08 -12.99
CA VAL A 176 8.93 -23.75 -13.11
C VAL A 176 9.30 -23.13 -14.46
N PRO A 177 8.49 -22.18 -14.97
CA PRO A 177 8.90 -21.42 -16.13
C PRO A 177 10.04 -20.46 -15.81
N VAL A 178 11.02 -20.40 -16.70
CA VAL A 178 11.97 -19.28 -16.81
C VAL A 178 11.16 -18.01 -17.11
N PRO A 179 11.36 -16.91 -16.36
CA PRO A 179 10.64 -15.66 -16.57
C PRO A 179 10.66 -15.24 -18.04
N THR A 180 9.48 -15.24 -18.67
CA THR A 180 9.36 -15.03 -20.12
C THR A 180 8.19 -14.12 -20.42
N THR A 181 8.40 -13.06 -21.20
CA THR A 181 7.34 -12.19 -21.71
C THR A 181 7.33 -12.19 -23.23
N LEU A 182 6.16 -12.40 -23.82
CA LEU A 182 5.93 -12.57 -25.26
C LEU A 182 4.90 -11.54 -25.75
N LEU A 183 5.18 -10.87 -26.87
CA LEU A 183 4.13 -10.20 -27.66
C LEU A 183 3.74 -11.09 -28.84
N VAL A 184 2.45 -11.38 -28.98
CA VAL A 184 1.89 -12.21 -30.05
C VAL A 184 0.84 -11.40 -30.81
N ASP A 185 0.94 -11.33 -32.13
CA ASP A 185 -0.03 -10.62 -32.95
C ASP A 185 -1.35 -11.38 -33.13
N ARG A 186 -2.39 -10.72 -33.67
CA ARG A 186 -3.70 -11.32 -33.98
C ARG A 186 -3.67 -12.54 -34.90
N THR A 187 -2.57 -12.79 -35.62
CA THR A 187 -2.43 -14.01 -36.43
C THR A 187 -1.98 -15.20 -35.59
N GLY A 188 -1.49 -15.00 -34.37
CA GLY A 188 -0.83 -16.01 -33.54
C GLY A 188 0.68 -16.11 -33.78
N THR A 189 1.32 -15.05 -34.31
CA THR A 189 2.77 -15.00 -34.57
C THR A 189 3.47 -14.17 -33.49
N VAL A 190 4.54 -14.72 -32.89
CA VAL A 190 5.36 -14.04 -31.89
C VAL A 190 6.15 -12.90 -32.55
N ARG A 191 6.03 -11.69 -31.99
CA ARG A 191 6.68 -10.46 -32.47
C ARG A 191 7.84 -10.03 -31.60
N ASN A 192 7.73 -10.22 -30.29
CA ASN A 192 8.79 -9.92 -29.32
C ASN A 192 8.86 -11.03 -28.29
N VAL A 193 10.08 -11.29 -27.80
CA VAL A 193 10.40 -12.26 -26.76
C VAL A 193 11.40 -11.62 -25.81
N HIS A 194 11.19 -11.79 -24.51
CA HIS A 194 12.19 -11.58 -23.48
C HIS A 194 12.12 -12.77 -22.54
N THR A 195 13.08 -13.69 -22.65
CA THR A 195 13.29 -14.82 -21.74
C THR A 195 14.53 -14.52 -20.91
N GLU A 196 14.40 -14.54 -19.60
CA GLU A 196 15.43 -14.05 -18.68
C GLU A 196 15.85 -15.15 -17.69
N PRO A 197 17.03 -15.78 -17.90
CA PRO A 197 17.60 -16.76 -16.99
C PRO A 197 17.90 -16.18 -15.59
N ASP A 198 18.31 -14.91 -15.50
CA ASP A 198 18.46 -14.25 -14.20
C ASP A 198 17.07 -13.98 -13.61
N TYR A 199 16.52 -14.93 -12.84
CA TYR A 199 15.19 -14.78 -12.27
C TYR A 199 15.06 -13.67 -11.20
N PHE A 200 16.10 -12.88 -10.92
CA PHE A 200 15.97 -11.60 -10.20
C PHE A 200 15.57 -10.44 -11.14
N GLN A 201 15.81 -10.55 -12.44
CA GLN A 201 15.49 -9.56 -13.48
C GLN A 201 14.15 -9.85 -14.17
N ARG A 202 13.50 -8.81 -14.68
CA ARG A 202 12.19 -8.88 -15.34
C ARG A 202 12.11 -7.87 -16.47
N LEU A 203 11.26 -8.13 -17.47
CA LEU A 203 10.93 -7.12 -18.47
C LEU A 203 10.27 -5.92 -17.77
N ASP A 204 10.86 -4.73 -17.94
CA ASP A 204 10.25 -3.50 -17.47
C ASP A 204 9.00 -3.18 -18.33
N PRO A 205 7.85 -2.83 -17.72
CA PRO A 205 6.64 -2.46 -18.46
C PRO A 205 6.86 -1.38 -19.52
N GLU A 206 7.77 -0.41 -19.34
CA GLU A 206 8.08 0.58 -20.38
C GLU A 206 8.66 -0.06 -21.64
N VAL A 207 9.45 -1.12 -21.51
CA VAL A 207 9.99 -1.88 -22.66
C VAL A 207 8.87 -2.63 -23.37
N ALA A 208 7.93 -3.22 -22.62
CA ALA A 208 6.75 -3.86 -23.19
C ALA A 208 5.82 -2.86 -23.90
N LEU A 209 5.66 -1.64 -23.35
CA LEU A 209 4.90 -0.56 -23.97
C LEU A 209 5.53 -0.10 -25.29
N ASN A 210 6.86 -0.03 -25.36
CA ASN A 210 7.57 0.25 -26.62
C ASN A 210 7.34 -0.85 -27.68
N TRP A 211 7.17 -2.12 -27.30
CA TRP A 211 6.81 -3.18 -28.26
C TRP A 211 5.42 -2.98 -28.88
N ILE A 212 4.51 -2.29 -28.17
CA ILE A 212 3.13 -2.05 -28.60
C ILE A 212 2.86 -0.58 -28.99
N GLU A 213 3.89 0.26 -29.05
CA GLU A 213 3.77 1.69 -29.36
C GLU A 213 3.05 1.92 -30.71
N ALA A 214 3.38 1.08 -31.71
CA ALA A 214 2.85 1.15 -33.07
C ALA A 214 1.35 0.84 -33.20
N PHE A 215 0.69 0.29 -32.17
CA PHE A 215 -0.77 0.17 -32.14
C PHE A 215 -1.39 1.52 -31.71
N GLY A 216 -2.53 1.89 -32.29
CA GLY A 216 -3.28 3.08 -31.86
C GLY A 216 -3.97 2.84 -30.52
N CYS A 217 -4.18 3.87 -29.70
CA CYS A 217 -5.14 3.74 -28.60
C CYS A 217 -6.57 3.77 -29.18
N ASP A 218 -7.29 2.65 -29.15
CA ASP A 218 -8.75 2.61 -29.31
C ASP A 218 -9.41 3.04 -27.99
N LEU A 219 -9.30 4.33 -27.66
CA LEU A 219 -10.12 4.91 -26.61
C LEU A 219 -11.60 4.80 -27.04
N PRO A 220 -12.49 4.20 -26.23
CA PRO A 220 -13.92 4.23 -26.52
C PRO A 220 -14.34 5.68 -26.65
N HIS A 221 -15.06 6.02 -27.73
CA HIS A 221 -15.43 7.39 -28.05
C HIS A 221 -16.09 8.08 -26.85
N ARG A 222 -15.32 8.90 -26.12
CA ARG A 222 -15.87 9.84 -25.15
C ARG A 222 -16.89 10.68 -25.92
N LEU A 223 -18.16 10.60 -25.49
CA LEU A 223 -19.20 11.52 -25.91
C LEU A 223 -18.77 12.92 -25.49
N VAL A 224 -18.10 13.63 -26.39
CA VAL A 224 -17.88 15.08 -26.25
C VAL A 224 -19.27 15.71 -26.17
N PRO A 225 -19.65 16.37 -25.06
CA PRO A 225 -20.95 16.98 -24.96
C PRO A 225 -21.10 18.02 -26.06
N LEU A 226 -22.21 17.94 -26.81
CA LEU A 226 -22.54 18.85 -27.91
C LEU A 226 -22.95 20.23 -27.36
N ALA A 227 -22.00 20.94 -26.74
CA ALA A 227 -22.15 22.30 -26.24
C ALA A 227 -22.12 23.33 -27.38
N PHE A 228 -22.99 23.16 -28.38
CA PHE A 228 -23.12 24.09 -29.51
C PHE A 228 -24.56 24.33 -29.99
N VAL A 229 -25.55 24.14 -29.10
CA VAL A 229 -26.92 24.67 -29.29
C VAL A 229 -27.45 25.22 -27.96
N LEU A 230 -27.29 26.52 -27.71
CA LEU A 230 -28.22 27.39 -26.93
C LEU A 230 -27.67 28.82 -26.71
N LEU A 231 -27.40 29.57 -27.80
CA LEU A 231 -27.35 31.04 -27.74
C LEU A 231 -28.05 31.64 -28.97
N ARG A 232 -29.38 31.47 -29.03
CA ARG A 232 -30.27 32.40 -29.73
C ARG A 232 -31.03 33.21 -28.69
N ASN A 233 -31.09 34.52 -28.90
CA ASN A 233 -31.90 35.50 -28.16
C ASN A 233 -31.43 35.88 -26.73
N VAL A 234 -30.25 36.51 -26.64
CA VAL A 234 -30.06 37.63 -25.69
C VAL A 234 -29.54 38.84 -26.47
N LYS A 235 -30.31 39.93 -26.48
CA LYS A 235 -29.85 41.25 -26.96
C LYS A 235 -29.38 42.07 -25.77
N VAL A 236 -28.12 42.49 -25.75
CA VAL A 236 -27.64 43.62 -24.95
C VAL A 236 -26.85 44.54 -25.90
N PRO A 237 -27.14 45.85 -25.95
CA PRO A 237 -26.57 46.74 -26.95
C PRO A 237 -25.21 47.32 -26.55
N GLY A 238 -24.36 47.57 -27.55
CA GLY A 238 -23.22 48.48 -27.43
C GLY A 238 -21.85 47.81 -27.27
N ILE A 239 -21.25 47.42 -28.39
CA ILE A 239 -19.84 47.68 -28.75
C ILE A 239 -19.73 47.40 -30.26
N CYS A 240 -19.27 48.38 -31.04
CA CYS A 240 -19.04 48.23 -32.47
C CYS A 240 -17.60 47.79 -32.73
N LEU A 241 -17.42 46.66 -33.40
CA LEU A 241 -16.22 46.36 -34.17
C LEU A 241 -16.66 45.90 -35.56
N THR A 242 -16.26 46.66 -36.57
CA THR A 242 -16.67 46.47 -37.96
C THR A 242 -15.88 45.34 -38.63
N TRP A 243 -16.59 44.32 -39.10
CA TRP A 243 -16.04 43.27 -39.96
C TRP A 243 -16.17 43.69 -41.43
N GLU A 244 -15.06 43.89 -42.13
CA GLU A 244 -15.07 44.09 -43.59
C GLU A 244 -14.64 42.81 -44.33
N SER A 245 -15.12 42.63 -45.55
CA SER A 245 -15.23 41.30 -46.19
C SER A 245 -14.70 41.27 -47.64
N ARG A 246 -14.51 40.04 -48.16
CA ARG A 246 -14.29 39.63 -49.58
C ARG A 246 -12.80 39.43 -50.01
N PRO A 247 -12.49 38.89 -51.22
CA PRO A 247 -12.56 37.43 -51.46
C PRO A 247 -11.39 36.85 -52.32
N ARG A 248 -11.43 35.53 -52.60
CA ARG A 248 -10.51 34.82 -53.53
C ARG A 248 -10.68 35.27 -55.01
N ARG A 249 -9.58 35.42 -55.79
CA ARG A 249 -9.26 34.59 -57.00
C ARG A 249 -8.07 35.06 -57.90
N LYS A 250 -7.29 34.05 -58.37
CA LYS A 250 -6.67 33.84 -59.72
C LYS A 250 -5.35 34.52 -60.16
N THR A 251 -4.53 33.68 -60.84
CA THR A 251 -3.57 33.94 -61.99
C THR A 251 -2.28 34.75 -61.74
N ARG A 252 -1.12 34.52 -62.40
CA ARG A 252 -0.58 33.47 -63.33
C ARG A 252 0.98 33.60 -63.42
N MET A 253 1.67 32.58 -63.95
CA MET A 253 3.13 32.54 -64.23
C MET A 253 3.69 33.67 -65.13
N VAL A 254 4.97 34.06 -64.90
CA VAL A 254 6.14 34.22 -65.82
C VAL A 254 7.39 34.24 -64.89
N ALA A 255 8.39 33.34 -64.87
CA ALA A 255 9.38 32.81 -65.83
C ALA A 255 10.68 33.67 -65.98
N ASN A 256 11.82 32.99 -66.27
CA ASN A 256 13.22 33.46 -66.53
C ASN A 256 14.25 33.41 -65.36
N THR A 257 15.51 32.93 -65.49
CA THR A 257 16.21 31.97 -66.41
C THR A 257 17.69 31.77 -65.97
N PHE A 258 18.31 30.59 -66.24
CA PHE A 258 19.78 30.28 -66.42
C PHE A 258 20.83 30.77 -65.36
N ALA A 259 22.08 30.26 -65.22
CA ALA A 259 22.69 28.92 -65.34
C ALA A 259 24.19 28.91 -64.90
N PHE A 260 24.68 27.74 -64.41
CA PHE A 260 26.05 27.18 -64.41
C PHE A 260 27.35 28.00 -64.08
N GLY A 261 27.92 27.73 -62.89
CA GLY A 261 29.34 27.35 -62.63
C GLY A 261 30.51 28.35 -62.84
N PRO A 262 31.79 27.95 -62.62
CA PRO A 262 32.30 26.72 -61.96
C PRO A 262 33.56 26.90 -61.02
N SER A 263 34.05 25.77 -60.50
CA SER A 263 35.47 25.42 -60.15
C SER A 263 36.30 26.21 -59.11
N ALA A 264 36.77 25.53 -58.06
CA ALA A 264 38.15 25.01 -57.93
C ALA A 264 38.33 24.25 -56.59
N GLY A 265 39.26 23.30 -56.50
CA GLY A 265 39.56 22.58 -55.25
C GLY A 265 41.05 22.24 -55.11
N PHE A 266 41.51 21.91 -53.90
CA PHE A 266 42.83 21.33 -53.62
C PHE A 266 42.85 20.53 -52.30
N SER A 267 43.87 19.69 -52.15
CA SER A 267 44.14 18.78 -51.01
C SER A 267 45.57 19.08 -50.47
N MET A 268 46.12 18.51 -49.39
CA MET A 268 45.85 17.26 -48.67
C MET A 268 46.55 17.27 -47.28
N SER A 269 46.15 16.36 -46.37
CA SER A 269 47.00 15.82 -45.26
C SER A 269 47.23 16.74 -44.03
N ALA A 270 47.24 16.30 -42.76
CA ALA A 270 46.75 15.06 -42.13
C ALA A 270 46.70 15.19 -40.57
N ALA A 271 46.07 14.20 -39.95
CA ALA A 271 46.26 13.69 -38.58
C ALA A 271 45.56 14.36 -37.37
N ALA A 272 44.70 13.52 -36.76
CA ALA A 272 44.60 13.22 -35.32
C ALA A 272 43.35 13.66 -34.54
N HIS A 273 42.88 12.70 -33.72
CA HIS A 273 41.94 12.76 -32.60
C HIS A 273 40.43 12.96 -32.84
N THR A 274 39.75 11.80 -32.80
CA THR A 274 38.61 11.48 -31.93
C THR A 274 37.45 12.50 -31.86
N LEU A 275 36.43 12.24 -32.66
CA LEU A 275 35.08 12.78 -32.42
C LEU A 275 34.42 11.99 -31.29
N GLN A 276 33.91 12.68 -30.26
CA GLN A 276 33.00 12.08 -29.28
C GLN A 276 31.75 12.97 -29.18
N LEU A 277 30.59 12.43 -29.60
CA LEU A 277 29.31 13.08 -29.35
C LEU A 277 28.97 12.93 -27.87
N ALA A 278 28.51 14.02 -27.25
CA ALA A 278 27.78 13.98 -26.00
C ALA A 278 26.61 14.98 -26.09
N THR A 279 25.40 14.44 -26.14
CA THR A 279 24.14 15.18 -26.11
C THR A 279 23.80 15.58 -24.68
N HIS A 280 23.58 16.87 -24.43
CA HIS A 280 22.74 17.32 -23.30
C HIS A 280 22.05 18.65 -23.64
N THR A 281 20.75 18.58 -23.92
CA THR A 281 19.86 19.74 -23.97
C THR A 281 19.02 19.79 -22.71
N THR A 282 19.43 20.59 -21.73
CA THR A 282 18.58 21.08 -20.64
C THR A 282 18.16 22.51 -20.95
N SER A 283 16.89 22.72 -21.27
CA SER A 283 16.34 24.06 -21.48
C SER A 283 15.82 24.65 -20.17
N ALA A 284 16.62 25.49 -19.53
CA ALA A 284 16.15 26.44 -18.52
C ALA A 284 16.16 27.85 -19.13
N VAL A 285 15.02 28.54 -19.08
CA VAL A 285 14.85 29.87 -19.67
C VAL A 285 15.42 30.93 -18.73
N GLY A 286 16.51 31.58 -19.13
CA GLY A 286 17.06 32.77 -18.49
C GLY A 286 16.86 34.01 -19.37
N ILE A 287 16.13 35.01 -18.87
CA ILE A 287 15.97 36.32 -19.53
C ILE A 287 17.15 37.21 -19.13
N VAL A 288 17.79 37.86 -20.11
CA VAL A 288 19.00 38.67 -19.93
C VAL A 288 18.68 40.13 -19.59
N TYR A 289 19.49 40.71 -18.71
CA TYR A 289 19.44 42.10 -18.22
C TYR A 289 20.22 43.10 -19.07
N GLY A 290 19.89 44.39 -18.91
CA GLY A 290 20.75 45.55 -19.26
C GLY A 290 19.92 46.83 -19.42
N HIS A 291 20.23 47.98 -18.82
CA HIS A 291 21.36 48.39 -17.99
C HIS A 291 20.94 49.52 -17.02
N GLU A 292 21.51 49.56 -15.80
CA GLU A 292 21.91 50.76 -15.01
C GLU A 292 20.85 51.84 -14.58
N ARG A 293 21.00 52.55 -13.46
CA ARG A 293 22.14 52.69 -12.52
C ARG A 293 21.70 53.07 -11.08
N GLU A 294 22.48 52.56 -10.11
CA GLU A 294 22.88 53.17 -8.82
C GLU A 294 21.92 53.52 -7.65
N ALA A 295 22.40 53.09 -6.46
CA ALA A 295 22.31 53.72 -5.13
C ALA A 295 20.95 53.82 -4.40
N GLY A 296 20.73 52.87 -3.49
CA GLY A 296 19.80 53.04 -2.35
C GLY A 296 20.53 52.94 -1.00
N ILE A 297 19.98 53.57 0.04
CA ILE A 297 20.23 53.23 1.46
C ILE A 297 18.88 53.15 2.20
N GLN A 298 18.79 52.14 3.07
CA GLN A 298 17.74 51.73 4.02
C GLN A 298 17.33 52.83 5.05
N PRO A 299 16.28 52.68 5.92
CA PRO A 299 15.71 51.42 6.43
C PRO A 299 14.17 51.34 6.68
N TRP A 300 13.76 50.18 7.22
CA TRP A 300 12.47 49.88 7.88
C TRP A 300 11.97 50.93 8.90
N VAL A 301 10.64 51.07 9.03
CA VAL A 301 9.85 50.97 10.29
C VAL A 301 8.39 50.60 9.93
N SER A 302 7.66 50.04 10.91
CA SER A 302 6.36 49.37 10.87
C SER A 302 5.10 50.15 10.45
N GLN A 303 4.23 49.46 9.70
CA GLN A 303 2.76 49.32 9.79
C GLN A 303 1.78 50.52 9.88
N CYS A 304 0.63 50.34 9.20
CA CYS A 304 -0.60 51.14 9.16
C CYS A 304 -0.53 52.50 8.43
N PRO A 305 -1.51 52.78 7.55
CA PRO A 305 -2.66 53.53 8.04
C PRO A 305 -4.02 53.07 7.49
N ALA A 306 -5.08 53.29 8.29
CA ALA A 306 -6.45 53.35 7.80
C ALA A 306 -6.90 54.82 7.66
N ARG A 307 -7.54 55.13 6.52
CA ARG A 307 -8.51 56.22 6.23
C ARG A 307 -8.44 57.54 7.05
N ALA A 308 -8.39 58.68 6.35
CA ALA A 308 -9.52 59.63 6.30
C ALA A 308 -9.26 60.92 5.48
N MET A 309 -10.24 61.30 4.65
CA MET A 309 -10.62 62.71 4.41
C MET A 309 -11.39 63.23 5.65
N VAL A 310 -11.47 64.51 6.03
CA VAL A 310 -10.90 65.80 5.59
C VAL A 310 -11.19 66.82 6.71
N ARG A 311 -10.22 67.66 7.13
CA ARG A 311 -10.38 69.13 7.38
C ARG A 311 -9.10 69.78 7.96
N ALA A 312 -8.78 70.94 7.39
CA ALA A 312 -7.66 71.85 7.69
C ALA A 312 -7.54 72.26 9.17
N ARG A 313 -6.37 72.68 9.72
CA ARG A 313 -5.53 73.84 9.32
C ARG A 313 -4.15 73.84 10.02
N GLN A 314 -3.12 74.37 9.34
CA GLN A 314 -2.05 75.30 9.81
C GLN A 314 -1.51 75.19 11.28
N SER A 315 -0.20 75.17 11.59
CA SER A 315 0.93 75.97 11.03
C SER A 315 2.31 75.62 11.65
N TYR A 316 3.43 75.73 10.88
CA TYR A 316 4.84 76.15 11.23
C TYR A 316 5.59 75.57 12.49
N ASN A 317 6.92 75.38 12.61
CA ASN A 317 8.13 75.61 11.77
C ASN A 317 9.42 74.88 12.32
N LEU A 318 10.53 74.86 11.54
CA LEU A 318 11.98 74.89 11.93
C LEU A 318 12.76 73.68 12.58
N LYS A 319 13.56 73.00 11.75
CA LYS A 319 15.05 72.78 11.75
C LYS A 319 15.94 72.61 13.05
N ALA A 320 16.72 71.49 13.06
CA ALA A 320 18.22 71.38 13.03
C ALA A 320 19.03 70.72 14.19
N SER A 321 20.15 70.05 13.79
CA SER A 321 21.32 69.48 14.55
C SER A 321 21.11 68.20 15.41
N GLY A 322 22.07 67.26 15.57
CA GLY A 322 23.33 67.00 14.82
C GLY A 322 24.36 66.06 15.53
N ALA A 323 24.78 64.95 14.86
CA ALA A 323 26.03 64.17 15.05
C ALA A 323 26.23 63.26 16.32
N PRO A 324 27.17 62.27 16.36
CA PRO A 324 27.48 61.24 15.32
C PRO A 324 27.95 59.81 15.79
N VAL A 325 27.89 58.81 14.87
CA VAL A 325 28.96 57.80 14.51
C VAL A 325 29.22 56.45 15.27
N CYS A 326 29.23 55.34 14.47
CA CYS A 326 30.01 54.05 14.53
C CYS A 326 29.89 53.04 15.70
N LEU A 327 30.26 51.73 15.59
CA LEU A 327 30.32 50.73 14.49
C LEU A 327 30.50 49.29 15.10
N VAL A 328 30.17 48.26 14.30
CA VAL A 328 30.26 46.77 14.44
C VAL A 328 31.40 46.14 15.30
N VAL A 329 31.19 44.96 15.93
CA VAL A 329 31.98 43.68 15.85
C VAL A 329 31.62 42.63 16.95
N GLN A 330 31.90 41.36 16.65
CA GLN A 330 31.52 40.10 17.32
C GLN A 330 32.10 39.81 18.72
N GLN A 331 31.52 38.78 19.35
CA GLN A 331 32.04 37.83 20.37
C GLN A 331 33.43 38.07 21.01
N VAL A 332 33.52 37.88 22.34
CA VAL A 332 34.35 36.83 22.97
C VAL A 332 34.02 36.66 24.48
N HIS A 333 34.09 35.41 24.97
CA HIS A 333 34.03 35.05 26.40
C HIS A 333 35.25 35.56 27.21
N ARG A 334 35.05 36.02 28.47
CA ARG A 334 35.66 35.41 29.69
C ARG A 334 35.36 36.09 31.03
N ARG A 335 35.25 35.22 32.05
CA ARG A 335 35.14 35.42 33.52
C ARG A 335 36.19 36.35 34.16
N LYS A 336 35.85 36.87 35.36
CA LYS A 336 36.64 36.84 36.64
C LYS A 336 35.67 37.13 37.81
N GLN A 337 35.44 36.29 38.83
CA GLN A 337 36.28 35.65 39.86
C GLN A 337 36.80 36.55 41.00
N ARG A 338 36.33 36.26 42.22
CA ARG A 338 37.08 36.08 43.50
C ARG A 338 36.35 34.95 44.28
N LEU A 339 36.95 33.80 44.59
CA LEU A 339 37.94 33.48 45.65
C LEU A 339 37.31 33.65 47.07
N THR A 340 37.33 32.69 48.02
CA THR A 340 38.16 31.45 48.19
C THR A 340 37.62 30.52 49.32
N LYS A 341 37.78 29.18 49.18
CA LYS A 341 38.04 28.14 50.24
C LYS A 341 37.00 27.98 51.41
N MET A 342 36.85 26.87 52.15
CA MET A 342 37.57 25.58 52.26
C MET A 342 36.69 24.43 52.86
N LEU A 343 36.97 23.19 52.43
CA LEU A 343 36.75 21.84 53.01
C LEU A 343 35.97 21.57 54.34
N TRP A 344 35.03 20.61 54.24
CA TRP A 344 34.79 19.39 55.07
C TRP A 344 35.00 19.41 56.61
N SER A 345 33.98 19.05 57.42
CA SER A 345 33.81 17.69 58.06
C SER A 345 32.90 17.61 59.32
N THR A 346 32.09 16.53 59.38
CA THR A 346 31.64 15.71 60.56
C THR A 346 30.66 16.18 61.67
N LEU A 347 29.93 15.16 62.22
CA LEU A 347 29.10 15.09 63.46
C LEU A 347 27.72 15.81 63.41
N PHE A 348 26.52 15.19 63.40
CA PHE A 348 25.94 13.92 63.92
C PHE A 348 25.50 13.96 65.42
N THR A 349 24.23 13.57 65.67
CA THR A 349 23.50 13.51 66.98
C THR A 349 23.20 14.85 67.71
N SER A 350 22.09 15.07 68.41
CA SER A 350 20.79 14.35 68.52
C SER A 350 19.78 15.13 69.37
N VAL A 351 18.52 15.29 68.95
CA VAL A 351 17.33 15.23 69.85
C VAL A 351 16.17 14.59 69.09
N LEU A 352 15.74 13.42 69.54
CA LEU A 352 14.58 12.69 69.06
C LEU A 352 13.79 12.24 70.30
N ALA A 353 12.70 12.94 70.65
CA ALA A 353 11.70 12.47 71.61
C ALA A 353 10.50 13.44 71.63
N GLY A 354 9.36 13.03 71.05
CA GLY A 354 8.17 13.88 70.92
C GLY A 354 7.01 13.17 70.24
N LEU A 355 6.74 11.92 70.67
CA LEU A 355 5.56 11.13 70.29
C LEU A 355 4.25 11.92 70.53
N ALA A 356 3.14 11.71 69.84
CA ALA A 356 2.83 11.04 68.58
C ALA A 356 1.35 11.35 68.26
N SER A 357 0.95 11.51 66.99
CA SER A 357 -0.45 11.38 66.55
C SER A 357 -0.52 11.31 65.02
N ALA A 358 -1.36 10.40 64.53
CA ALA A 358 -1.50 10.06 63.12
C ALA A 358 -1.95 11.21 62.22
N LEU A 359 -1.26 11.39 61.09
CA LEU A 359 -1.85 11.79 59.82
C LEU A 359 -1.23 10.91 58.72
N PRO A 360 -1.99 10.48 57.69
CA PRO A 360 -1.41 9.76 56.56
C PRO A 360 -0.42 10.65 55.83
N ALA A 361 0.61 10.04 55.22
CA ALA A 361 1.40 10.73 54.22
C ALA A 361 0.46 11.26 53.12
N PRO A 362 0.69 12.46 52.56
CA PRO A 362 -0.12 12.94 51.45
C PRO A 362 -0.05 11.91 50.33
N GLU A 363 -1.20 11.40 49.92
CA GLU A 363 -1.31 10.53 48.75
C GLU A 363 -0.72 11.30 47.56
N VAL A 364 0.46 10.89 47.12
CA VAL A 364 0.94 11.23 45.79
C VAL A 364 -0.07 10.60 44.85
N PRO A 365 -0.80 11.35 44.01
CA PRO A 365 -1.70 10.74 43.04
C PRO A 365 -0.83 10.05 41.99
N THR A 366 -0.54 8.77 42.20
CA THR A 366 0.05 7.91 41.17
C THR A 366 -1.04 7.57 40.17
N THR A 367 -1.53 8.58 39.45
CA THR A 367 -2.19 8.41 38.16
C THR A 367 -1.12 8.04 37.14
N SER A 368 -0.52 6.86 37.31
CA SER A 368 0.05 6.16 36.17
C SER A 368 -1.14 5.78 35.30
N SER A 369 -1.40 6.58 34.25
CA SER A 369 -2.17 6.10 33.11
C SER A 369 -1.39 4.92 32.53
N THR A 370 -1.76 3.70 32.92
CA THR A 370 -1.06 2.49 32.52
C THR A 370 -1.25 2.33 31.02
N TRP A 371 -0.22 2.72 30.27
CA TRP A 371 -0.20 2.61 28.82
C TRP A 371 -0.47 1.16 28.43
N ASN A 372 -1.58 0.92 27.74
CA ASN A 372 -2.03 -0.42 27.41
C ASN A 372 -1.85 -0.65 25.90
N PRO A 373 -0.81 -1.37 25.46
CA PRO A 373 -0.58 -1.59 24.03
C PRO A 373 -1.74 -2.40 23.42
N ARG A 374 -2.16 -2.02 22.21
CA ARG A 374 -3.25 -2.68 21.48
C ARG A 374 -2.88 -4.10 21.08
N LEU A 375 -3.88 -4.97 21.05
CA LEU A 375 -3.81 -6.28 20.42
C LEU A 375 -4.97 -6.35 19.44
N ILE A 376 -4.63 -6.38 18.15
CA ILE A 376 -5.57 -6.28 17.05
C ILE A 376 -5.48 -7.55 16.21
N LEU A 377 -6.61 -8.04 15.70
CA LEU A 377 -6.62 -9.09 14.67
C LEU A 377 -7.54 -8.70 13.52
N TYR A 378 -7.07 -8.94 12.29
CA TYR A 378 -7.89 -8.88 11.09
C TYR A 378 -8.62 -10.21 10.89
N PHE A 379 -9.84 -10.13 10.38
CA PHE A 379 -10.76 -11.25 10.20
C PHE A 379 -11.35 -11.18 8.78
N GLN A 380 -10.56 -11.61 7.80
CA GLN A 380 -10.88 -11.59 6.38
C GLN A 380 -11.49 -12.91 5.93
N THR A 381 -10.82 -14.03 6.24
CA THR A 381 -11.32 -15.38 6.00
C THR A 381 -12.41 -15.71 7.03
N THR A 382 -13.61 -15.24 6.73
CA THR A 382 -14.82 -15.37 7.56
C THR A 382 -15.43 -16.79 7.53
N HIS A 383 -15.07 -17.62 6.56
CA HIS A 383 -15.63 -18.95 6.32
C HIS A 383 -14.51 -19.95 5.96
N ASP A 384 -14.66 -21.21 6.35
CA ASP A 384 -13.71 -22.27 6.01
C ASP A 384 -13.87 -22.76 4.56
N ARG A 385 -12.95 -23.62 4.10
CA ARG A 385 -12.97 -24.25 2.77
C ARG A 385 -14.25 -25.05 2.43
N ASN A 386 -15.11 -25.34 3.41
CA ASN A 386 -16.42 -25.98 3.20
C ASN A 386 -17.56 -24.95 3.22
N GLY A 387 -17.23 -23.65 3.21
CA GLY A 387 -18.15 -22.53 3.34
C GLY A 387 -18.73 -22.34 4.73
N ARG A 388 -18.24 -23.01 5.79
CA ARG A 388 -18.81 -22.90 7.15
C ARG A 388 -18.28 -21.66 7.87
N PRO A 389 -19.10 -20.87 8.59
CA PRO A 389 -18.63 -19.70 9.32
C PRO A 389 -17.54 -20.07 10.35
N ILE A 390 -16.44 -19.31 10.34
CA ILE A 390 -15.38 -19.39 11.36
C ILE A 390 -15.81 -18.50 12.54
N SER A 391 -15.66 -19.00 13.77
CA SER A 391 -16.08 -18.25 14.97
C SER A 391 -14.94 -17.35 15.46
N MET A 392 -15.24 -16.07 15.67
CA MET A 392 -14.32 -15.09 16.27
C MET A 392 -14.30 -15.17 17.80
N LEU A 393 -15.35 -15.74 18.41
CA LEU A 393 -15.54 -15.74 19.86
C LEU A 393 -14.48 -16.49 20.70
N PRO A 394 -13.69 -17.46 20.21
CA PRO A 394 -12.57 -18.01 20.99
C PRO A 394 -11.62 -16.92 21.49
N LEU A 395 -11.47 -15.82 20.75
CA LEU A 395 -10.65 -14.65 21.11
C LEU A 395 -11.06 -13.94 22.42
N VAL A 396 -12.27 -14.20 22.92
CA VAL A 396 -12.75 -13.66 24.21
C VAL A 396 -13.12 -14.75 25.22
N LYS A 397 -13.35 -16.00 24.76
CA LYS A 397 -13.64 -17.15 25.64
C LYS A 397 -12.37 -17.80 26.20
N GLU A 398 -11.31 -17.86 25.41
CA GLU A 398 -10.10 -18.60 25.76
C GLU A 398 -9.23 -17.80 26.73
N LYS A 399 -8.72 -18.49 27.74
CA LYS A 399 -8.06 -17.83 28.89
C LYS A 399 -6.73 -17.22 28.45
N GLY A 400 -6.42 -16.04 28.98
CA GLY A 400 -5.16 -15.34 28.69
C GLY A 400 -5.12 -14.54 27.38
N ILE A 401 -6.27 -14.18 26.80
CA ILE A 401 -6.35 -13.28 25.64
C ILE A 401 -6.87 -11.91 26.08
N ALA A 402 -6.09 -10.86 25.81
CA ALA A 402 -6.42 -9.48 26.17
C ALA A 402 -6.56 -8.59 24.93
N MET A 403 -7.34 -9.07 23.95
CA MET A 403 -7.70 -8.36 22.72
C MET A 403 -8.20 -6.94 23.02
N SER A 404 -7.86 -5.97 22.17
CA SER A 404 -8.48 -4.63 22.19
C SER A 404 -9.42 -4.40 21.01
N ASP A 405 -9.06 -4.86 19.81
CA ASP A 405 -9.80 -4.55 18.58
C ASP A 405 -9.86 -5.77 17.64
N LEU A 406 -10.99 -5.96 16.95
CA LEU A 406 -11.14 -6.94 15.86
C LEU A 406 -11.66 -6.24 14.62
N TYR A 407 -10.97 -6.45 13.50
CA TYR A 407 -11.24 -5.78 12.24
C TYR A 407 -11.95 -6.75 11.28
N ILE A 408 -13.21 -6.47 10.97
CA ILE A 408 -13.99 -7.23 9.99
C ILE A 408 -13.64 -6.73 8.59
N CYS A 409 -13.13 -7.62 7.74
CA CYS A 409 -12.56 -7.24 6.45
C CYS A 409 -12.84 -8.29 5.36
N SER A 410 -12.64 -7.97 4.09
CA SER A 410 -12.32 -6.64 3.53
C SER A 410 -13.59 -6.04 2.92
N PHE A 411 -13.89 -4.77 3.22
CA PHE A 411 -15.00 -4.08 2.57
C PHE A 411 -14.55 -3.51 1.23
N HIS A 412 -15.28 -3.81 0.16
CA HIS A 412 -14.97 -3.34 -1.20
C HIS A 412 -16.07 -2.42 -1.71
N VAL A 413 -15.68 -1.23 -2.17
CA VAL A 413 -16.58 -0.25 -2.78
C VAL A 413 -16.55 -0.48 -4.29
N ASN A 414 -17.62 -1.07 -4.83
CA ASN A 414 -17.69 -1.52 -6.21
C ASN A 414 -18.30 -0.43 -7.12
N ALA A 415 -17.55 0.01 -8.14
CA ALA A 415 -18.05 0.97 -9.13
C ALA A 415 -19.29 0.43 -9.86
N GLY A 416 -20.39 1.19 -9.85
CA GLY A 416 -21.68 0.81 -10.42
C GLY A 416 -22.47 -0.24 -9.62
N GLY A 417 -21.96 -0.66 -8.45
CA GLY A 417 -22.52 -1.71 -7.61
C GLY A 417 -22.87 -1.28 -6.20
N VAL A 418 -22.95 -2.27 -5.32
CA VAL A 418 -23.10 -2.09 -3.86
C VAL A 418 -21.81 -2.50 -3.15
N ILE A 419 -21.59 -2.01 -1.94
CA ILE A 419 -20.50 -2.48 -1.08
C ILE A 419 -20.66 -3.96 -0.79
N HIS A 420 -19.55 -4.70 -0.93
CA HIS A 420 -19.42 -6.08 -0.48
C HIS A 420 -18.50 -6.15 0.74
N LEU A 421 -18.72 -7.16 1.60
CA LEU A 421 -17.72 -7.71 2.50
C LEU A 421 -17.17 -8.95 1.81
N ASN A 422 -15.89 -8.92 1.42
CA ASN A 422 -15.29 -9.86 0.48
C ASN A 422 -16.17 -9.96 -0.80
N ASP A 423 -16.63 -11.17 -1.14
CA ASP A 423 -17.39 -11.42 -2.37
C ASP A 423 -18.88 -11.04 -2.33
N TYR A 424 -19.46 -10.73 -1.16
CA TYR A 424 -20.92 -10.66 -0.99
C TYR A 424 -21.37 -9.39 -0.25
N PRO A 425 -22.59 -8.87 -0.49
CA PRO A 425 -23.14 -7.78 0.31
C PRO A 425 -23.05 -8.09 1.82
N PRO A 426 -22.68 -7.14 2.70
CA PRO A 426 -22.54 -7.41 4.14
C PRO A 426 -23.81 -7.92 4.82
N SER A 427 -24.98 -7.68 4.20
CA SER A 427 -26.30 -8.18 4.63
C SER A 427 -26.65 -9.59 4.12
N ASP A 428 -25.76 -10.26 3.37
CA ASP A 428 -25.98 -11.62 2.88
C ASP A 428 -26.12 -12.62 4.06
N PRO A 429 -27.06 -13.58 4.02
CA PRO A 429 -27.31 -14.52 5.10
C PRO A 429 -26.09 -15.29 5.62
N ARG A 430 -25.02 -15.45 4.84
CA ARG A 430 -23.77 -16.09 5.31
C ARG A 430 -23.13 -15.36 6.50
N PHE A 431 -23.26 -14.04 6.55
CA PHE A 431 -22.67 -13.21 7.61
C PHE A 431 -23.56 -13.11 8.86
N LEU A 432 -24.68 -13.84 8.95
CA LEU A 432 -25.55 -13.83 10.14
C LEU A 432 -24.81 -14.32 11.40
N THR A 433 -23.99 -15.37 11.32
CA THR A 433 -23.11 -15.76 12.44
C THR A 433 -22.18 -14.63 12.81
N LEU A 434 -21.44 -14.08 11.84
CA LEU A 434 -20.47 -12.99 12.03
C LEU A 434 -21.09 -11.82 12.79
N TRP A 435 -22.22 -11.28 12.31
CA TRP A 435 -22.88 -10.13 12.93
C TRP A 435 -23.56 -10.41 14.28
N ASN A 436 -23.88 -11.66 14.59
CA ASN A 436 -24.33 -12.01 15.95
C ASN A 436 -23.14 -12.19 16.91
N GLU A 437 -21.99 -12.66 16.43
CA GLU A 437 -20.79 -12.81 17.25
C GLU A 437 -20.14 -11.45 17.57
N THR A 438 -20.17 -10.46 16.67
CA THR A 438 -19.65 -9.11 16.96
C THR A 438 -20.36 -8.45 18.15
N MET A 439 -21.64 -8.71 18.40
CA MET A 439 -22.35 -8.22 19.60
C MET A 439 -21.64 -8.64 20.89
N ILE A 440 -21.13 -9.87 20.94
CA ILE A 440 -20.49 -10.46 22.13
C ILE A 440 -19.07 -9.96 22.27
N MET A 441 -18.36 -9.79 21.15
CA MET A 441 -17.05 -9.16 21.15
C MET A 441 -17.14 -7.74 21.74
N LYS A 442 -18.16 -6.96 21.37
CA LYS A 442 -18.46 -5.64 21.97
C LYS A 442 -18.78 -5.74 23.47
N GLU A 443 -19.63 -6.67 23.89
CA GLU A 443 -19.93 -6.91 25.32
C GLU A 443 -18.70 -7.34 26.13
N ALA A 444 -17.77 -8.10 25.52
CA ALA A 444 -16.49 -8.48 26.10
C ALA A 444 -15.46 -7.33 26.17
N GLY A 445 -15.79 -6.14 25.64
CA GLY A 445 -14.93 -4.96 25.61
C GLY A 445 -13.97 -4.89 24.42
N VAL A 446 -14.13 -5.77 23.41
CA VAL A 446 -13.37 -5.70 22.15
C VAL A 446 -14.06 -4.72 21.21
N ARG A 447 -13.32 -3.73 20.71
CA ARG A 447 -13.82 -2.81 19.69
C ARG A 447 -13.96 -3.55 18.36
N ILE A 448 -15.13 -3.44 17.73
CA ILE A 448 -15.37 -3.99 16.39
C ILE A 448 -15.23 -2.89 15.35
N MET A 449 -14.24 -3.01 14.48
CA MET A 449 -13.99 -2.10 13.36
C MET A 449 -14.26 -2.80 12.03
N GLY A 450 -14.45 -2.02 10.97
CA GLY A 450 -14.29 -2.51 9.59
C GLY A 450 -12.91 -2.16 9.05
N MET A 451 -12.47 -2.84 8.01
CA MET A 451 -11.43 -2.34 7.10
C MET A 451 -11.97 -2.28 5.68
N VAL A 452 -11.76 -1.15 4.99
CA VAL A 452 -12.17 -0.92 3.60
C VAL A 452 -10.93 -0.79 2.71
N GLY A 453 -10.96 -1.45 1.56
CA GLY A 453 -9.80 -1.56 0.66
C GLY A 453 -9.13 -2.93 0.73
N GLY A 454 -7.84 -2.92 1.08
CA GLY A 454 -6.93 -4.06 0.95
C GLY A 454 -6.50 -4.29 -0.50
N ALA A 455 -5.77 -5.39 -0.72
CA ALA A 455 -5.15 -5.74 -2.00
C ALA A 455 -6.11 -5.72 -3.22
N ALA A 456 -7.39 -6.02 -3.02
CA ALA A 456 -8.41 -5.93 -4.05
C ALA A 456 -8.72 -4.46 -4.41
N SER A 457 -8.10 -3.99 -5.49
CA SER A 457 -8.25 -2.62 -6.00
C SER A 457 -9.70 -2.25 -6.36
N GLY A 458 -10.01 -0.95 -6.34
CA GLY A 458 -11.31 -0.39 -6.73
C GLY A 458 -11.93 0.58 -5.71
N SER A 459 -11.69 0.37 -4.41
CA SER A 459 -12.36 1.18 -3.38
C SER A 459 -11.98 2.67 -3.36
N PHE A 460 -10.79 3.01 -3.83
CA PHE A 460 -10.18 4.34 -3.73
C PHE A 460 -9.85 4.98 -5.09
N THR A 461 -10.58 4.63 -6.15
CA THR A 461 -10.35 5.16 -7.50
C THR A 461 -11.25 6.35 -7.82
N LYS A 462 -11.05 6.97 -8.99
CA LYS A 462 -11.84 8.13 -9.46
C LYS A 462 -13.28 7.78 -9.81
N GLU A 463 -13.56 6.49 -9.94
CA GLU A 463 -14.88 5.90 -10.15
C GLU A 463 -15.61 5.65 -8.82
N THR A 464 -14.91 5.80 -7.68
CA THR A 464 -15.39 5.52 -6.32
C THR A 464 -15.02 6.64 -5.32
N LEU A 465 -14.23 6.36 -4.26
CA LEU A 465 -13.98 7.32 -3.16
C LEU A 465 -12.98 8.45 -3.51
N ASP A 466 -12.17 8.31 -4.56
CA ASP A 466 -11.34 9.40 -5.09
C ASP A 466 -12.02 10.19 -6.23
N GLY A 467 -13.30 9.90 -6.50
CA GLY A 467 -14.08 10.56 -7.55
C GLY A 467 -14.44 12.03 -7.27
N ASP A 468 -15.21 12.59 -8.19
CA ASP A 468 -15.79 13.94 -8.02
C ASP A 468 -16.80 13.98 -6.86
N THR A 469 -17.30 15.16 -6.50
CA THR A 469 -18.21 15.30 -5.35
C THR A 469 -19.45 14.41 -5.47
N ALA A 470 -20.04 14.26 -6.65
CA ALA A 470 -21.26 13.45 -6.82
C ALA A 470 -20.97 11.95 -6.69
N THR A 471 -19.84 11.52 -7.27
CA THR A 471 -19.33 10.14 -7.20
C THR A 471 -18.97 9.80 -5.75
N PHE A 472 -18.21 10.67 -5.08
CA PHE A 472 -17.85 10.52 -3.67
C PHE A 472 -19.09 10.41 -2.77
N GLU A 473 -20.04 11.35 -2.84
CA GLU A 473 -21.25 11.29 -1.99
C GLU A 473 -22.07 10.01 -2.19
N HIS A 474 -22.10 9.46 -3.41
CA HIS A 474 -22.78 8.19 -3.68
C HIS A 474 -22.13 7.02 -2.93
N TYR A 475 -20.84 6.79 -3.14
CA TYR A 475 -20.16 5.62 -2.56
C TYR A 475 -19.79 5.80 -1.08
N TYR A 476 -19.41 7.01 -0.67
CA TYR A 476 -19.27 7.34 0.75
C TYR A 476 -20.62 7.18 1.47
N GLY A 477 -21.73 7.54 0.83
CA GLY A 477 -23.08 7.30 1.34
C GLY A 477 -23.33 5.82 1.63
N GLN A 478 -22.98 4.93 0.70
CA GLN A 478 -23.05 3.48 0.94
C GLN A 478 -22.16 3.04 2.12
N LEU A 479 -20.91 3.51 2.19
CA LEU A 479 -19.96 3.11 3.25
C LEU A 479 -20.42 3.56 4.64
N ARG A 480 -20.87 4.81 4.74
CA ARG A 480 -21.47 5.38 5.96
C ARG A 480 -22.70 4.57 6.41
N ASP A 481 -23.53 4.15 5.46
CA ASP A 481 -24.75 3.41 5.78
C ASP A 481 -24.45 1.96 6.20
N VAL A 482 -23.40 1.32 5.63
CA VAL A 482 -22.84 0.05 6.14
C VAL A 482 -22.30 0.20 7.56
N ILE A 483 -21.48 1.22 7.83
CA ILE A 483 -20.94 1.48 9.19
C ILE A 483 -22.08 1.60 10.21
N ARG A 484 -23.16 2.31 9.87
CA ARG A 484 -24.34 2.48 10.73
C ARG A 484 -25.15 1.19 10.88
N GLN A 485 -25.39 0.47 9.78
CA GLN A 485 -26.21 -0.75 9.78
C GLN A 485 -25.61 -1.88 10.61
N PHE A 486 -24.27 -2.02 10.60
CA PHE A 486 -23.56 -3.07 11.32
C PHE A 486 -22.88 -2.57 12.61
N GLU A 487 -23.18 -1.32 13.00
CA GLU A 487 -22.73 -0.66 14.22
C GLU A 487 -21.21 -0.75 14.42
N LEU A 488 -20.44 -0.53 13.35
CA LEU A 488 -18.98 -0.53 13.42
C LEU A 488 -18.51 0.67 14.25
N GLN A 489 -17.54 0.44 15.14
CA GLN A 489 -17.00 1.45 16.08
C GLN A 489 -15.77 2.17 15.52
N GLY A 490 -15.38 1.85 14.29
CA GLY A 490 -14.29 2.47 13.57
C GLY A 490 -14.13 1.89 12.17
N MET A 491 -13.30 2.54 11.36
CA MET A 491 -12.93 2.10 10.02
C MET A 491 -11.43 2.25 9.80
N ASP A 492 -10.81 1.18 9.33
CA ASP A 492 -9.44 1.17 8.84
C ASP A 492 -9.43 1.42 7.33
N LEU A 493 -8.59 2.36 6.91
CA LEU A 493 -8.40 2.75 5.52
C LEU A 493 -7.14 2.06 5.00
N ASP A 494 -7.31 0.87 4.43
CA ASP A 494 -6.21 0.05 3.91
C ASP A 494 -6.03 0.33 2.42
N ILE A 495 -5.28 1.39 2.12
CA ILE A 495 -5.14 1.98 0.79
C ILE A 495 -3.92 1.35 0.09
N GLU A 496 -4.15 0.26 -0.64
CA GLU A 496 -3.13 -0.52 -1.37
C GLU A 496 -3.04 -0.18 -2.87
N GLN A 497 -3.68 0.92 -3.28
CA GLN A 497 -3.72 1.42 -4.66
C GLN A 497 -3.56 2.95 -4.68
N HIS A 498 -3.24 3.52 -5.84
CA HIS A 498 -3.18 4.98 -5.99
C HIS A 498 -4.50 5.64 -5.56
N MET A 499 -4.43 6.51 -4.55
CA MET A 499 -5.49 7.44 -4.16
C MET A 499 -4.92 8.86 -4.12
N SER A 500 -5.65 9.88 -4.59
CA SER A 500 -5.17 11.25 -4.45
C SER A 500 -5.08 11.67 -2.98
N GLN A 501 -4.09 12.51 -2.65
CA GLN A 501 -3.91 13.05 -1.31
C GLN A 501 -5.16 13.82 -0.82
N GLU A 502 -5.84 14.53 -1.73
CA GLU A 502 -7.09 15.25 -1.46
C GLU A 502 -8.27 14.30 -1.20
N GLY A 503 -8.34 13.18 -1.93
CA GLY A 503 -9.34 12.13 -1.72
C GLY A 503 -9.20 11.47 -0.35
N ALA A 504 -7.98 11.11 0.04
CA ALA A 504 -7.69 10.56 1.36
C ALA A 504 -8.07 11.55 2.48
N TYR A 505 -7.68 12.83 2.35
CA TYR A 505 -8.06 13.88 3.32
C TYR A 505 -9.59 14.01 3.43
N ARG A 506 -10.28 14.12 2.29
CA ARG A 506 -11.74 14.23 2.22
C ARG A 506 -12.45 13.05 2.87
N LEU A 507 -11.94 11.83 2.71
CA LEU A 507 -12.52 10.63 3.32
C LEU A 507 -12.35 10.64 4.85
N ILE A 508 -11.15 10.95 5.35
CA ILE A 508 -10.84 11.01 6.79
C ILE A 508 -11.67 12.11 7.48
N GLU A 509 -11.63 13.34 6.96
CA GLU A 509 -12.42 14.46 7.48
C GLU A 509 -13.91 14.14 7.50
N ARG A 510 -14.41 13.44 6.47
CA ARG A 510 -15.83 13.13 6.36
C ARG A 510 -16.26 11.99 7.30
N LEU A 511 -15.44 10.96 7.48
CA LEU A 511 -15.69 9.94 8.50
C LEU A 511 -15.73 10.57 9.89
N HIS A 512 -14.71 11.35 10.25
CA HIS A 512 -14.63 12.02 11.54
C HIS A 512 -15.85 12.95 11.77
N LYS A 513 -16.27 13.70 10.75
CA LYS A 513 -17.43 14.60 10.82
C LYS A 513 -18.78 13.87 10.96
N ASP A 514 -19.00 12.77 10.25
CA ASP A 514 -20.30 12.08 10.21
C ASP A 514 -20.48 11.08 11.38
N PHE A 515 -19.41 10.76 12.12
CA PHE A 515 -19.40 9.80 13.24
C PHE A 515 -18.85 10.34 14.58
N GLY A 516 -18.03 11.39 14.59
CA GLY A 516 -17.52 12.08 15.80
C GLY A 516 -16.26 11.50 16.43
N ASP A 517 -15.78 12.15 17.49
CA ASP A 517 -14.50 11.88 18.18
C ASP A 517 -14.34 10.46 18.74
N ASP A 518 -15.45 9.75 19.02
CA ASP A 518 -15.42 8.38 19.55
C ASP A 518 -15.29 7.30 18.46
N PHE A 519 -15.43 7.67 17.17
CA PHE A 519 -15.32 6.75 16.04
C PHE A 519 -13.87 6.63 15.59
N VAL A 520 -13.32 5.43 15.71
CA VAL A 520 -11.90 5.20 15.45
C VAL A 520 -11.60 5.21 13.96
N ILE A 521 -10.61 6.00 13.55
CA ILE A 521 -10.10 6.00 12.17
C ILE A 521 -8.65 5.57 12.20
N THR A 522 -8.33 4.50 11.45
CA THR A 522 -6.97 4.02 11.27
C THR A 522 -6.62 3.92 9.80
N MET A 523 -5.34 3.79 9.50
CA MET A 523 -4.85 3.47 8.16
C MET A 523 -3.84 2.34 8.26
N ALA A 524 -3.64 1.55 7.20
CA ALA A 524 -2.71 0.42 7.19
C ALA A 524 -1.49 0.61 6.26
N PRO A 525 -0.65 1.65 6.48
CA PRO A 525 0.53 1.91 5.65
C PRO A 525 1.53 0.75 5.68
N VAL A 526 2.15 0.46 4.54
CA VAL A 526 3.35 -0.38 4.51
C VAL A 526 4.49 0.30 5.29
N ALA A 527 5.26 -0.42 6.11
CA ALA A 527 6.11 0.21 7.13
C ALA A 527 7.14 1.23 6.58
N ASP A 528 7.79 0.93 5.44
CA ASP A 528 8.71 1.85 4.75
C ASP A 528 8.05 3.17 4.27
N SER A 529 6.72 3.23 4.10
CA SER A 529 6.01 4.48 3.73
C SER A 529 5.94 5.51 4.87
N LEU A 530 6.31 5.12 6.09
CA LEU A 530 6.35 6.02 7.25
C LEU A 530 7.67 6.83 7.34
N ILE A 531 8.66 6.56 6.50
CA ILE A 531 10.02 7.15 6.59
C ILE A 531 10.48 7.81 5.29
N GLY A 532 9.56 7.97 4.35
CA GLY A 532 9.77 8.61 3.06
C GLY A 532 8.43 8.81 2.36
N PRO A 533 8.41 9.45 1.17
CA PRO A 533 7.25 9.37 0.30
C PRO A 533 6.98 7.91 -0.07
N ASP A 534 5.71 7.54 -0.02
CA ASP A 534 5.21 6.18 -0.16
C ASP A 534 5.62 5.51 -1.48
N SER A 535 5.91 4.20 -1.40
CA SER A 535 6.24 3.32 -2.51
C SER A 535 5.04 2.49 -3.00
N PHE A 536 3.90 2.57 -2.30
CA PHE A 536 2.75 1.68 -2.46
C PHE A 536 1.42 2.41 -2.13
N GLY A 537 0.96 3.28 -3.03
CA GLY A 537 -0.28 4.06 -2.87
C GLY A 537 -0.14 5.55 -3.25
N ASP A 538 1.09 6.04 -3.40
CA ASP A 538 1.47 7.44 -3.69
C ASP A 538 1.07 8.45 -2.58
N LEU A 539 0.66 8.00 -1.39
CA LEU A 539 0.19 8.85 -0.30
C LEU A 539 1.34 9.35 0.60
N ASN A 540 1.36 10.64 0.92
CA ASN A 540 2.34 11.16 1.88
C ASN A 540 1.80 11.05 3.32
N TYR A 541 2.03 9.90 3.95
CA TYR A 541 1.62 9.65 5.36
C TYR A 541 2.16 10.68 6.35
N THR A 542 3.33 11.27 6.11
CA THR A 542 3.88 12.34 6.97
C THR A 542 3.11 13.66 6.83
N ALA A 543 2.58 13.94 5.63
CA ALA A 543 1.67 15.06 5.40
C ALA A 543 0.29 14.78 6.01
N ILE A 544 -0.20 13.53 5.92
CA ILE A 544 -1.45 13.09 6.58
C ILE A 544 -1.36 13.29 8.10
N GLU A 545 -0.37 12.75 8.81
CA GLU A 545 -0.24 12.97 10.27
C GLU A 545 -0.01 14.45 10.63
N SER A 546 0.63 15.23 9.76
CA SER A 546 0.82 16.68 9.97
C SER A 546 -0.48 17.49 9.81
N GLY A 547 -1.38 17.06 8.92
CA GLY A 547 -2.63 17.76 8.61
C GLY A 547 -3.85 17.25 9.39
N LEU A 548 -4.00 15.92 9.46
CA LEU A 548 -5.16 15.18 9.99
C LEU A 548 -4.76 14.14 11.06
N GLY A 549 -3.58 14.27 11.67
CA GLY A 549 -3.11 13.36 12.73
C GLY A 549 -3.85 13.48 14.07
N ARG A 550 -4.91 14.30 14.18
CA ARG A 550 -5.81 14.32 15.34
C ARG A 550 -7.06 13.47 15.11
N GLU A 551 -7.45 13.35 13.85
CA GLU A 551 -8.61 12.64 13.33
C GLU A 551 -8.31 11.15 13.07
N ILE A 552 -7.03 10.77 13.11
CA ILE A 552 -6.54 9.39 12.97
C ILE A 552 -5.99 8.89 14.31
N ASP A 553 -6.50 7.79 14.82
CA ASP A 553 -6.12 7.26 16.14
C ASP A 553 -4.75 6.56 16.12
N TRP A 554 -4.45 5.78 15.09
CA TRP A 554 -3.16 5.11 14.85
C TRP A 554 -3.02 4.60 13.40
N TYR A 555 -1.82 4.11 13.11
CA TYR A 555 -1.41 3.51 11.85
C TYR A 555 -1.03 2.06 12.09
N ASN A 556 -1.68 1.15 11.38
CA ASN A 556 -1.41 -0.28 11.33
C ASN A 556 -0.25 -0.49 10.35
N ALA A 557 0.99 -0.29 10.82
CA ALA A 557 2.17 -0.36 9.96
C ALA A 557 2.50 -1.81 9.57
N GLN A 558 2.44 -2.14 8.28
CA GLN A 558 2.70 -3.49 7.78
C GLN A 558 4.22 -3.79 7.75
N PHE A 559 4.74 -4.54 8.73
CA PHE A 559 6.14 -5.01 8.74
C PHE A 559 6.28 -6.40 8.10
N TYR A 560 5.81 -6.50 6.86
CA TYR A 560 5.89 -7.67 6.01
C TYR A 560 5.85 -7.25 4.53
N SER A 561 5.68 -8.21 3.61
CA SER A 561 5.69 -8.03 2.14
C SER A 561 6.96 -7.36 1.57
N GLY A 562 8.06 -7.39 2.33
CA GLY A 562 9.32 -6.73 1.98
C GLY A 562 9.40 -5.24 2.33
N PHE A 563 8.38 -4.67 2.99
CA PHE A 563 8.30 -3.25 3.35
C PHE A 563 8.77 -2.92 4.78
N GLY A 564 9.20 -3.94 5.53
CA GLY A 564 9.69 -3.83 6.91
C GLY A 564 9.78 -5.21 7.55
N ASN A 565 10.55 -5.31 8.65
CA ASN A 565 10.85 -6.58 9.31
C ASN A 565 11.01 -6.38 10.83
N MET A 566 10.38 -7.25 11.64
CA MET A 566 10.43 -7.21 13.12
C MET A 566 11.33 -8.29 13.74
N SER A 567 12.14 -8.97 12.94
CA SER A 567 13.19 -9.89 13.40
C SER A 567 14.26 -9.19 14.25
N THR A 568 14.38 -7.86 14.13
CA THR A 568 15.12 -6.94 15.01
C THR A 568 14.26 -5.70 15.29
N PRO A 569 14.60 -4.84 16.27
CA PRO A 569 13.83 -3.61 16.55
C PRO A 569 14.12 -2.46 15.57
N ASP A 570 15.02 -2.63 14.60
CA ASP A 570 15.68 -1.51 13.93
C ASP A 570 14.76 -0.77 12.96
N ASP A 571 13.89 -1.47 12.22
CA ASP A 571 12.91 -0.84 11.33
C ASP A 571 11.88 -0.01 12.10
N TYR A 572 11.39 -0.52 13.23
CA TYR A 572 10.49 0.23 14.09
C TYR A 572 11.18 1.46 14.68
N LEU A 573 12.42 1.32 15.18
CA LEU A 573 13.18 2.45 15.71
C LEU A 573 13.48 3.50 14.63
N ARG A 574 13.77 3.08 13.39
CA ARG A 574 13.94 3.97 12.22
C ARG A 574 12.69 4.82 11.97
N ILE A 575 11.49 4.26 12.14
CA ILE A 575 10.21 5.00 12.05
C ILE A 575 10.06 6.00 13.22
N ILE A 576 10.43 5.62 14.44
CA ILE A 576 10.36 6.53 15.61
C ILE A 576 11.39 7.67 15.50
N ASP A 577 12.62 7.36 15.10
CA ASP A 577 13.71 8.33 14.93
C ASP A 577 13.43 9.32 13.78
N TYR A 578 12.63 8.92 12.79
CA TYR A 578 12.11 9.81 11.75
C TYR A 578 11.11 10.86 12.28
N GLY A 579 10.47 10.58 13.42
CA GLY A 579 9.60 11.52 14.13
C GLY A 579 8.22 10.99 14.53
N TRP A 580 7.91 9.72 14.22
CA TRP A 580 6.62 9.15 14.58
C TRP A 580 6.49 8.89 16.08
N LYS A 581 5.29 9.13 16.61
CA LYS A 581 5.00 8.91 18.03
C LYS A 581 4.85 7.39 18.26
N PRO A 582 5.59 6.75 19.19
CA PRO A 582 5.53 5.30 19.39
C PRO A 582 4.13 4.73 19.63
N TYR A 583 3.19 5.51 20.14
CA TYR A 583 1.81 5.10 20.38
C TYR A 583 0.88 5.15 19.15
N LYS A 584 1.29 5.89 18.10
CA LYS A 584 0.59 6.02 16.82
C LYS A 584 0.94 4.89 15.86
N VAL A 585 2.01 4.12 16.10
CA VAL A 585 2.45 3.03 15.22
C VAL A 585 2.11 1.69 15.89
N VAL A 586 1.26 0.90 15.25
CA VAL A 586 0.94 -0.48 15.65
C VAL A 586 1.73 -1.43 14.75
N ILE A 587 2.32 -2.46 15.34
CA ILE A 587 3.26 -3.37 14.68
C ILE A 587 2.48 -4.47 13.96
N GLY A 588 2.41 -4.41 12.63
CA GLY A 588 1.79 -5.43 11.80
C GLY A 588 2.67 -6.66 11.63
N GLN A 589 2.11 -7.84 11.91
CA GLN A 589 2.78 -9.12 11.77
C GLN A 589 1.87 -10.14 11.07
N LEU A 590 2.48 -10.97 10.23
CA LEU A 590 1.82 -12.14 9.69
C LEU A 590 1.61 -13.18 10.81
N THR A 591 0.40 -13.71 10.92
CA THR A 591 0.07 -14.72 11.93
C THR A 591 0.53 -16.13 11.53
N SER A 592 0.76 -16.34 10.24
CA SER A 592 1.20 -17.58 9.60
C SER A 592 2.07 -17.25 8.37
N PRO A 593 3.10 -18.07 8.03
CA PRO A 593 3.86 -17.92 6.79
C PRO A 593 3.05 -18.23 5.53
N ALA A 594 1.81 -18.74 5.67
CA ALA A 594 0.87 -18.84 4.56
C ALA A 594 0.30 -17.47 4.12
N ASN A 595 0.34 -16.46 5.00
CA ASN A 595 -0.31 -15.16 4.78
C ASN A 595 0.63 -14.12 4.13
N GLY A 596 1.85 -14.51 3.78
CA GLY A 596 2.86 -13.65 3.15
C GLY A 596 4.29 -13.91 3.65
N TRP A 597 5.19 -12.96 3.39
CA TRP A 597 6.61 -13.01 3.81
C TRP A 597 7.16 -11.60 4.06
N PRO A 598 8.12 -11.37 4.98
CA PRO A 598 8.67 -12.32 5.95
C PRO A 598 7.70 -12.59 7.10
N TYR A 599 7.61 -13.86 7.49
CA TYR A 599 6.99 -14.26 8.75
C TYR A 599 8.06 -14.29 9.85
N VAL A 600 7.80 -13.67 11.00
CA VAL A 600 8.72 -13.63 12.14
C VAL A 600 8.22 -14.57 13.25
N PRO A 601 9.00 -15.59 13.65
CA PRO A 601 8.65 -16.47 14.77
C PRO A 601 8.46 -15.71 16.11
N TYR A 602 7.57 -16.22 16.96
CA TYR A 602 7.12 -15.48 18.16
C TYR A 602 8.19 -15.28 19.22
N ASP A 603 9.15 -16.19 19.34
CA ASP A 603 10.29 -16.07 20.23
C ASP A 603 11.22 -14.92 19.81
N GLN A 604 11.46 -14.80 18.49
CA GLN A 604 12.21 -13.69 17.91
C GLN A 604 11.44 -12.36 18.03
N LEU A 605 10.14 -12.35 17.67
CA LEU A 605 9.27 -11.19 17.82
C LEU A 605 9.22 -10.73 19.29
N ASN A 606 9.10 -11.65 20.26
CA ASN A 606 9.13 -11.32 21.68
C ASN A 606 10.42 -10.61 22.09
N ALA A 607 11.59 -11.09 21.65
CA ALA A 607 12.87 -10.45 21.94
C ALA A 607 12.94 -9.01 21.38
N THR A 608 12.43 -8.79 20.17
CA THR A 608 12.27 -7.46 19.57
C THR A 608 11.32 -6.58 20.39
N ILE A 609 10.12 -7.08 20.74
CA ILE A 609 9.10 -6.31 21.45
C ILE A 609 9.54 -5.96 22.87
N VAL A 610 10.23 -6.85 23.59
CA VAL A 610 10.86 -6.54 24.88
C VAL A 610 11.85 -5.39 24.72
N THR A 611 12.74 -5.47 23.73
CA THR A 611 13.73 -4.41 23.45
C THR A 611 13.08 -3.07 23.13
N LEU A 612 12.01 -3.06 22.32
CA LEU A 612 11.24 -1.85 22.01
C LEU A 612 10.51 -1.30 23.24
N ARG A 613 9.90 -2.17 24.05
CA ARG A 613 9.25 -1.78 25.31
C ARG A 613 10.24 -1.16 26.28
N ASP A 614 11.45 -1.66 26.40
CA ASP A 614 12.46 -1.09 27.29
C ASP A 614 12.99 0.26 26.76
N LYS A 615 13.35 0.32 25.45
CA LYS A 615 13.84 1.57 24.81
C LYS A 615 12.80 2.69 24.78
N LEU A 616 11.51 2.36 24.65
CA LEU A 616 10.42 3.33 24.44
C LEU A 616 9.55 3.53 25.70
N HIS A 617 10.04 3.12 26.88
CA HIS A 617 9.35 3.26 28.17
C HIS A 617 7.93 2.66 28.17
N HIS A 618 7.80 1.47 27.56
CA HIS A 618 6.61 0.68 27.35
C HIS A 618 5.50 1.32 26.49
N ARG A 619 5.76 2.46 25.81
CA ARG A 619 4.75 3.23 25.05
C ARG A 619 4.58 2.86 23.57
N ILE A 620 4.73 1.58 23.22
CA ILE A 620 4.45 1.08 21.86
C ILE A 620 2.94 1.05 21.57
N GLY A 621 2.52 1.31 20.32
CA GLY A 621 1.10 1.41 19.96
C GLY A 621 0.33 0.09 20.09
N GLY A 622 0.99 -1.03 19.83
CA GLY A 622 0.43 -2.38 19.91
C GLY A 622 1.03 -3.32 18.87
N ILE A 623 0.40 -4.48 18.71
CA ILE A 623 0.64 -5.43 17.62
C ILE A 623 -0.71 -5.71 16.92
N PHE A 624 -0.71 -5.84 15.59
CA PHE A 624 -1.82 -6.42 14.84
C PHE A 624 -1.38 -7.70 14.11
N GLY A 625 -2.32 -8.63 13.92
CA GLY A 625 -2.12 -9.87 13.18
C GLY A 625 -2.88 -9.92 11.86
N TRP A 626 -2.18 -10.24 10.78
CA TRP A 626 -2.73 -10.58 9.47
C TRP A 626 -2.57 -12.10 9.19
N GLU A 627 -3.62 -12.92 9.26
CA GLU A 627 -4.96 -12.66 9.78
C GLU A 627 -5.42 -13.83 10.69
N TYR A 628 -6.60 -13.76 11.29
CA TYR A 628 -6.99 -14.69 12.36
C TYR A 628 -7.00 -16.17 11.98
N PHE A 629 -7.70 -16.57 10.90
CA PHE A 629 -8.27 -17.93 10.80
C PHE A 629 -7.27 -19.09 10.87
N ASN A 630 -6.04 -18.89 10.41
CA ASN A 630 -4.99 -19.91 10.32
C ASN A 630 -3.78 -19.62 11.23
N SER A 631 -3.93 -18.70 12.18
CA SER A 631 -2.83 -18.19 13.00
C SER A 631 -2.09 -19.31 13.72
N LEU A 632 -0.77 -19.36 13.59
CA LEU A 632 0.07 -20.26 14.36
C LEU A 632 0.13 -19.80 15.85
N PRO A 633 0.51 -20.65 16.82
CA PRO A 633 0.88 -22.06 16.67
C PRO A 633 -0.31 -23.00 16.43
N GLY A 634 -1.53 -22.57 16.71
CA GLY A 634 -2.73 -23.42 16.69
C GLY A 634 -3.27 -23.75 15.30
N GLY A 635 -2.91 -22.97 14.27
CA GLY A 635 -3.40 -23.11 12.90
C GLY A 635 -4.93 -22.95 12.82
N GLU A 636 -5.55 -23.50 11.77
CA GLU A 636 -7.02 -23.53 11.62
C GLU A 636 -7.76 -24.19 12.79
N ALA A 637 -7.10 -25.09 13.53
CA ALA A 637 -7.72 -25.82 14.63
C ALA A 637 -7.89 -24.97 15.89
N LYS A 638 -6.96 -24.02 16.13
CA LYS A 638 -6.94 -23.17 17.31
C LYS A 638 -6.32 -21.78 17.07
N PRO A 639 -6.85 -20.99 16.12
CA PRO A 639 -6.24 -19.71 15.71
C PRO A 639 -6.09 -18.68 16.85
N TRP A 640 -6.88 -18.80 17.91
CA TRP A 640 -6.78 -17.94 19.09
C TRP A 640 -5.50 -18.11 19.91
N GLU A 641 -4.74 -19.20 19.75
CA GLU A 641 -3.48 -19.41 20.48
C GLU A 641 -2.45 -18.30 20.13
N TRP A 642 -2.50 -17.71 18.94
CA TRP A 642 -1.70 -16.53 18.58
C TRP A 642 -1.97 -15.34 19.50
N ALA A 643 -3.24 -15.06 19.76
CA ALA A 643 -3.65 -13.94 20.60
C ALA A 643 -3.28 -14.16 22.08
N GLN A 644 -3.19 -15.42 22.54
CA GLN A 644 -2.64 -15.76 23.84
C GLN A 644 -1.13 -15.44 23.90
N VAL A 645 -0.35 -15.84 22.89
CA VAL A 645 1.09 -15.54 22.80
C VAL A 645 1.33 -14.03 22.77
N MET A 646 0.63 -13.29 21.89
CA MET A 646 0.77 -11.83 21.83
C MET A 646 0.33 -11.12 23.11
N THR A 647 -0.71 -11.63 23.80
CA THR A 647 -1.10 -11.12 25.12
C THR A 647 0.02 -11.28 26.14
N GLN A 648 0.74 -12.41 26.15
CA GLN A 648 1.88 -12.61 27.05
C GLN A 648 3.06 -11.69 26.73
N ILE A 649 3.36 -11.46 25.46
CA ILE A 649 4.42 -10.55 24.98
C ILE A 649 4.12 -9.10 25.38
N LEU A 650 2.88 -8.65 25.14
CA LEU A 650 2.46 -7.28 25.39
C LEU A 650 2.16 -6.99 26.87
N ARG A 651 1.56 -7.95 27.58
CA ARG A 651 0.96 -7.79 28.92
C ARG A 651 1.32 -8.97 29.84
N PRO A 652 2.62 -9.23 30.10
CA PRO A 652 3.07 -10.37 30.89
C PRO A 652 2.45 -10.36 32.30
N GLY A 653 1.86 -11.49 32.70
CA GLY A 653 1.21 -11.67 34.00
C GLY A 653 -0.26 -11.24 34.08
N MET A 654 -0.86 -10.74 33.01
CA MET A 654 -2.29 -10.38 32.98
C MET A 654 -3.18 -11.61 32.80
N VAL A 655 -4.24 -11.74 33.63
CA VAL A 655 -5.31 -12.75 33.47
C VAL A 655 -6.65 -12.04 33.25
N PRO A 656 -7.13 -11.95 32.00
CA PRO A 656 -8.44 -11.38 31.67
C PRO A 656 -9.60 -12.19 32.28
N LYS A 657 -10.72 -11.50 32.57
CA LYS A 657 -11.97 -12.08 33.05
C LYS A 657 -13.12 -11.64 32.14
N MET A 658 -14.08 -12.51 31.88
CA MET A 658 -15.24 -12.17 31.05
C MET A 658 -16.46 -13.06 31.39
N PRO A 659 -17.68 -12.52 31.56
CA PRO A 659 -18.89 -13.31 31.80
C PRO A 659 -19.85 -13.31 30.59
N ILE A 660 -20.24 -14.49 30.09
CA ILE A 660 -21.28 -14.66 29.05
C ILE A 660 -22.58 -15.21 29.69
N SER A 661 -23.75 -14.72 29.26
CA SER A 661 -25.06 -15.11 29.81
C SER A 661 -25.79 -16.22 29.02
N ARG A 662 -26.66 -16.98 29.69
CA ARG A 662 -27.42 -18.10 29.07
C ARG A 662 -28.34 -17.66 27.94
N THR A 663 -28.96 -16.50 28.08
CA THR A 663 -29.88 -15.93 27.08
C THR A 663 -29.15 -15.59 25.78
N LEU A 664 -27.91 -15.10 25.90
CA LEU A 664 -27.07 -14.73 24.76
C LEU A 664 -26.56 -15.98 24.02
N ALA A 665 -26.11 -17.00 24.76
CA ALA A 665 -25.72 -18.29 24.20
C ALA A 665 -26.81 -18.92 23.29
N ALA A 666 -28.06 -18.94 23.76
CA ALA A 666 -29.19 -19.49 22.99
C ALA A 666 -29.50 -18.71 21.70
N LYS A 667 -29.23 -17.38 21.68
CA LYS A 667 -29.41 -16.55 20.47
C LYS A 667 -28.39 -16.91 19.39
N LEU A 668 -27.15 -17.20 19.78
CA LEU A 668 -26.06 -17.58 18.88
C LEU A 668 -26.26 -18.96 18.25
N ASP A 669 -26.69 -19.95 19.04
CA ASP A 669 -26.96 -21.31 18.55
C ASP A 669 -27.94 -21.27 17.36
N LYS A 670 -28.96 -20.40 17.45
CA LYS A 670 -29.90 -20.14 16.35
C LYS A 670 -29.27 -19.44 15.14
N ALA A 671 -28.47 -18.38 15.36
CA ALA A 671 -27.81 -17.66 14.26
C ALA A 671 -26.83 -18.56 13.47
N TYR A 672 -26.13 -19.45 14.17
CA TYR A 672 -25.26 -20.46 13.56
C TYR A 672 -26.05 -21.50 12.76
N GLU A 673 -27.17 -21.99 13.31
CA GLU A 673 -28.08 -22.90 12.60
C GLU A 673 -28.68 -22.25 11.33
N GLU A 674 -29.09 -20.98 11.39
CA GLU A 674 -29.60 -20.25 10.21
C GLU A 674 -28.53 -20.07 9.12
N SER A 675 -27.30 -19.70 9.51
CA SER A 675 -26.17 -19.54 8.57
C SER A 675 -25.76 -20.86 7.92
N THR A 676 -25.70 -21.94 8.71
CA THR A 676 -25.33 -23.29 8.22
C THR A 676 -26.45 -23.98 7.44
N ALA A 677 -27.73 -23.71 7.74
CA ALA A 677 -28.86 -24.25 6.99
C ALA A 677 -28.95 -23.71 5.55
N HIS A 678 -28.44 -22.49 5.28
CA HIS A 678 -28.32 -21.97 3.93
C HIS A 678 -27.33 -22.79 3.09
N LEU A 679 -26.20 -23.18 3.68
CA LEU A 679 -25.14 -23.97 3.06
C LEU A 679 -25.51 -25.45 2.91
N ALA A 680 -26.27 -26.00 3.86
CA ALA A 680 -26.76 -27.39 3.83
C ALA A 680 -27.74 -27.69 2.68
N ARG A 681 -28.23 -26.66 1.95
CA ARG A 681 -28.96 -26.84 0.70
C ARG A 681 -28.06 -27.14 -0.52
N ILE A 682 -26.74 -27.04 -0.35
CA ILE A 682 -25.73 -27.26 -1.41
C ILE A 682 -24.84 -28.47 -1.10
N ALA A 683 -24.64 -28.83 0.18
CA ALA A 683 -23.86 -30.02 0.59
C ALA A 683 -24.57 -30.85 1.68
N SER A 684 -24.44 -32.17 1.62
CA SER A 684 -25.09 -33.10 2.56
C SER A 684 -24.52 -33.03 3.98
N ALA A 685 -25.43 -33.05 4.96
CA ALA A 685 -25.18 -32.82 6.39
C ALA A 685 -23.95 -33.53 7.02
N ALA A 686 -23.21 -32.78 7.84
CA ALA A 686 -22.28 -33.27 8.85
C ALA A 686 -22.26 -32.34 10.08
N SER A 687 -21.76 -32.84 11.22
CA SER A 687 -21.97 -32.33 12.59
C SER A 687 -21.71 -30.83 12.86
N LYS A 688 -22.52 -30.26 13.76
CA LYS A 688 -22.28 -28.99 14.47
C LYS A 688 -20.88 -29.02 15.12
N THR A 689 -20.05 -28.01 14.88
CA THR A 689 -18.70 -27.88 15.50
C THR A 689 -18.65 -26.89 16.66
N VAL A 690 -19.72 -26.11 16.89
CA VAL A 690 -19.80 -25.10 17.95
C VAL A 690 -21.06 -25.35 18.81
N ASN A 691 -20.91 -25.26 20.13
CA ASN A 691 -21.99 -25.41 21.12
C ASN A 691 -21.99 -24.17 22.03
N TYR A 692 -22.93 -23.25 21.83
CA TYR A 692 -22.89 -21.95 22.49
C TYR A 692 -23.34 -22.02 23.96
N LEU A 693 -24.23 -22.96 24.30
CA LEU A 693 -24.68 -23.21 25.68
C LEU A 693 -23.58 -23.73 26.61
N ALA A 694 -22.49 -24.31 26.09
CA ALA A 694 -21.34 -24.73 26.89
C ALA A 694 -20.46 -23.57 27.39
N MET A 695 -20.72 -22.34 26.93
CA MET A 695 -19.88 -21.15 27.16
C MET A 695 -20.45 -20.21 28.22
N VAL A 696 -21.34 -20.73 29.06
CA VAL A 696 -21.97 -20.01 30.16
C VAL A 696 -21.42 -20.54 31.48
N ASP A 697 -20.97 -19.64 32.35
CA ASP A 697 -20.46 -19.93 33.69
C ASP A 697 -19.09 -20.68 33.75
N SER A 698 -18.12 -20.40 32.84
CA SER A 698 -16.81 -21.11 32.68
C SER A 698 -15.52 -20.27 32.89
#